data_AF-A0A562QWZ1-F1
#
_entry.id   AF-A0A562QWZ1-F1
#
_cell.length_a   1.000
_cell.length_b   1.000
_cell.length_c   1.000
_cell.angle_alpha   90.00
_cell.angle_beta   90.00
_cell.angle_gamma   90.00
#
_symmetry.space_group_name_H-M   'P 1'
#
loop_
_entity.id
_entity.type
_entity.pdbx_description
1 polymer ?
#
loop_
_entity_poly.entity_id
_entity_poly.type
_entity_poly.pdbx_seq_one_letter_code
_entity_poly.pdbx_strand_id
1 'polypeptide(L)'
;TSSQIGALTTSVIANGLTSAQIVGLTTSQASGLTSTQVGALSTAVLAALPTADLAALQTRALAGLSSAQIDALNSAQVVALTTAQAGALNSAQIAGLTTDIVQAMETADVKALSTSVIAGLSSAQAAALTTTQIAALSSGQIGALGTALFVSGLTTAQIAALSTSQAAGLSSGQMAALSTANVAAIETADLRSISTRAFGGLTSNQVAALTSTQIGALTSGQLGALSTTVLSSGLTSAQIVGLSTAQAAGLTSNQLTALSTGVLAALSTGVVAALQTRSIAALTSAQIDALNSAQMVALTTAQAGALTSTQFAGLTTDIVQALETSDLRALRTNVIAALTTQQAAALTTTQFAALTTQQFKVWTTEQIVALTTNQIHAMTSSQLHALTSAQTSAFTTAQINALPYYTPMVLDLDNNGIDTISKSAGVKFDLLGNGTEVNTGWVGGNDGLLALDRNGDGKINDGTELFGAGTTLANGKKATDGYEAMRELDTNGDGVLDAGDKAFGDLRVWVDANGDGVSQDGELTSLTERGIVSIGLDGQKDGTANNGNFVGASSSYQTADGSSHTIGDVYFATSPLQSGVSSMKQAMASFGAETGSTAVTTAKLDVVDSGKTLGASAGMLADAMRQFNAGSASPASAMSDTDALKLKALQSSGSHGILAAPGK
;
A
#
# COMPACT_ATOMS: atom_id res chain seq x y z
N THR A 1 82.06 26.75 -3.26
CA THR A 1 80.74 27.34 -3.57
C THR A 1 79.82 26.26 -4.13
N SER A 2 78.51 26.51 -4.20
CA SER A 2 77.53 25.59 -4.83
C SER A 2 77.94 25.21 -6.26
N SER A 3 78.36 26.17 -7.08
CA SER A 3 78.80 25.96 -8.46
C SER A 3 80.03 25.05 -8.56
N GLN A 4 80.97 25.15 -7.62
CA GLN A 4 82.15 24.29 -7.59
C GLN A 4 81.79 22.84 -7.24
N ILE A 5 80.86 22.64 -6.30
CA ILE A 5 80.35 21.29 -5.98
C ILE A 5 79.64 20.70 -7.19
N GLY A 6 78.75 21.45 -7.84
CA GLY A 6 78.04 20.99 -9.04
C GLY A 6 78.95 20.66 -10.23
N ALA A 7 80.17 21.20 -10.26
CA ALA A 7 81.17 20.91 -11.30
C ALA A 7 81.99 19.63 -11.06
N LEU A 8 81.90 19.01 -9.86
CA LEU A 8 82.59 17.75 -9.57
C LEU A 8 82.02 16.61 -10.43
N THR A 9 82.88 15.69 -10.86
CA THR A 9 82.41 14.51 -11.60
C THR A 9 81.73 13.53 -10.65
N THR A 10 80.79 12.73 -11.17
CA THR A 10 80.12 11.67 -10.38
C THR A 10 81.09 10.65 -9.81
N SER A 11 82.22 10.40 -10.49
CA SER A 11 83.28 9.51 -9.99
C SER A 11 83.95 10.05 -8.72
N VAL A 12 84.18 11.37 -8.65
CA VAL A 12 84.70 12.01 -7.43
C VAL A 12 83.72 11.88 -6.27
N ILE A 13 82.42 12.03 -6.55
CA ILE A 13 81.38 11.87 -5.53
C ILE A 13 81.26 10.42 -5.06
N ALA A 14 81.22 9.46 -6.00
CA ALA A 14 81.05 8.04 -5.69
C ALA A 14 82.22 7.42 -4.92
N ASN A 15 83.46 7.78 -5.29
CA ASN A 15 84.65 7.11 -4.78
C ASN A 15 85.49 7.98 -3.83
N GLY A 16 85.31 9.30 -3.86
CA GLY A 16 86.16 10.25 -3.14
C GLY A 16 85.53 10.89 -1.91
N LEU A 17 84.22 10.77 -1.73
CA LEU A 17 83.50 11.40 -0.61
C LEU A 17 83.15 10.37 0.46
N THR A 18 83.68 10.57 1.67
CA THR A 18 83.40 9.72 2.85
C THR A 18 82.26 10.29 3.69
N SER A 19 81.64 9.46 4.55
CA SER A 19 80.62 9.90 5.52
C SER A 19 81.10 11.00 6.46
N ALA A 20 82.40 11.11 6.74
CA ALA A 20 82.95 12.21 7.54
C ALA A 20 83.08 13.52 6.73
N GLN A 21 83.39 13.42 5.43
CA GLN A 21 83.57 14.59 4.57
C GLN A 21 82.23 15.22 4.15
N ILE A 22 81.18 14.42 3.96
CA ILE A 22 79.85 14.95 3.61
C ILE A 22 79.27 15.83 4.72
N VAL A 23 79.52 15.50 5.99
CA VAL A 23 79.11 16.29 7.17
C VAL A 23 79.79 17.67 7.21
N GLY A 24 80.93 17.83 6.53
CA GLY A 24 81.67 19.09 6.44
C GLY A 24 81.19 20.04 5.35
N LEU A 25 80.21 19.66 4.53
CA LEU A 25 79.63 20.58 3.55
C LEU A 25 78.80 21.65 4.24
N THR A 26 78.81 22.87 3.69
CA THR A 26 77.82 23.88 4.04
C THR A 26 76.50 23.61 3.32
N THR A 27 75.38 24.07 3.87
CA THR A 27 74.06 23.98 3.22
C THR A 27 74.05 24.57 1.81
N SER A 28 74.79 25.66 1.58
CA SER A 28 74.98 26.25 0.25
C SER A 28 75.78 25.35 -0.70
N GLN A 29 76.77 24.60 -0.20
CA GLN A 29 77.50 23.62 -1.00
C GLN A 29 76.61 22.42 -1.34
N ALA A 30 75.86 21.90 -0.36
CA ALA A 30 74.91 20.82 -0.57
C ALA A 30 73.85 21.17 -1.63
N SER A 31 73.33 22.40 -1.62
CA SER A 31 72.37 22.88 -2.64
C SER A 31 72.93 22.93 -4.07
N GLY A 32 74.25 22.79 -4.23
CA GLY A 32 74.95 22.71 -5.52
C GLY A 32 75.01 21.31 -6.12
N LEU A 33 74.66 20.26 -5.36
CA LEU A 33 74.68 18.88 -5.85
C LEU A 33 73.63 18.66 -6.95
N THR A 34 74.05 18.04 -8.04
CA THR A 34 73.16 17.65 -9.16
C THR A 34 72.50 16.30 -8.91
N SER A 35 71.49 15.94 -9.70
CA SER A 35 70.81 14.64 -9.59
C SER A 35 71.75 13.46 -9.83
N THR A 36 72.66 13.57 -10.79
CA THR A 36 73.64 12.51 -11.07
C THR A 36 74.68 12.38 -9.96
N GLN A 37 75.05 13.49 -9.32
CA GLN A 37 75.95 13.47 -8.16
C GLN A 37 75.26 12.87 -6.93
N VAL A 38 74.02 13.27 -6.64
CA VAL A 38 73.23 12.70 -5.53
C VAL A 38 73.02 11.20 -5.75
N GLY A 39 72.66 10.78 -6.97
CA GLY A 39 72.54 9.36 -7.32
C GLY A 39 73.83 8.56 -7.23
N ALA A 40 74.99 9.23 -7.29
CA ALA A 40 76.31 8.60 -7.14
C ALA A 40 76.77 8.45 -5.69
N LEU A 41 76.08 9.06 -4.71
CA LEU A 41 76.43 8.92 -3.29
C LEU A 41 76.22 7.48 -2.81
N SER A 42 77.13 6.93 -2.01
CA SER A 42 76.85 5.66 -1.35
C SER A 42 75.75 5.83 -0.28
N THR A 43 75.06 4.75 0.06
CA THR A 43 74.03 4.73 1.12
C THR A 43 74.59 5.21 2.46
N ALA A 44 75.83 4.85 2.79
CA ALA A 44 76.51 5.28 4.02
C ALA A 44 76.84 6.78 4.02
N VAL A 45 77.14 7.37 2.87
CA VAL A 45 77.39 8.82 2.75
C VAL A 45 76.06 9.57 2.85
N LEU A 46 75.01 9.09 2.20
CA LEU A 46 73.70 9.71 2.27
C LEU A 46 73.10 9.66 3.68
N ALA A 47 73.23 8.53 4.38
CA ALA A 47 72.78 8.38 5.78
C ALA A 47 73.53 9.31 6.76
N ALA A 48 74.74 9.76 6.41
CA ALA A 48 75.52 10.71 7.19
C ALA A 48 75.25 12.19 6.83
N LEU A 49 74.47 12.48 5.77
CA LEU A 49 74.17 13.85 5.36
C LEU A 49 73.34 14.57 6.43
N PRO A 50 73.79 15.74 6.95
CA PRO A 50 73.01 16.52 7.90
C PRO A 50 71.63 16.90 7.36
N THR A 51 70.63 16.92 8.23
CA THR A 51 69.23 17.23 7.88
C THR A 51 69.08 18.60 7.19
N ALA A 52 69.82 19.61 7.64
CA ALA A 52 69.83 20.94 7.03
C ALA A 52 70.39 20.94 5.60
N ASP A 53 71.38 20.09 5.31
CA ASP A 53 71.99 19.96 3.98
C ASP A 53 71.08 19.18 3.04
N LEU A 54 70.40 18.14 3.55
CA LEU A 54 69.37 17.41 2.84
C LEU A 54 68.20 18.33 2.45
N ALA A 55 67.71 19.17 3.38
CA ALA A 55 66.68 20.16 3.13
C ALA A 55 67.10 21.24 2.10
N ALA A 56 68.42 21.49 1.98
CA ALA A 56 68.96 22.44 1.02
C ALA A 56 69.11 21.87 -0.41
N LEU A 57 68.98 20.55 -0.61
CA LEU A 57 69.05 19.95 -1.94
C LEU A 57 67.91 20.47 -2.84
N GLN A 58 68.23 20.74 -4.10
CA GLN A 58 67.20 21.10 -5.07
C GLN A 58 66.27 19.90 -5.33
N THR A 59 64.99 20.15 -5.55
CA THR A 59 64.00 19.09 -5.85
C THR A 59 64.42 18.19 -7.02
N ARG A 60 65.06 18.76 -8.05
CA ARG A 60 65.60 18.01 -9.19
C ARG A 60 66.68 17.00 -8.78
N ALA A 61 67.45 17.29 -7.73
CA ALA A 61 68.56 16.45 -7.30
C ALA A 61 68.07 15.15 -6.66
N LEU A 62 66.93 15.22 -5.96
CA LEU A 62 66.28 14.06 -5.37
C LEU A 62 65.91 13.02 -6.42
N ALA A 63 65.48 13.42 -7.62
CA ALA A 63 65.10 12.49 -8.69
C ALA A 63 66.22 11.51 -9.11
N GLY A 64 67.48 11.78 -8.74
CA GLY A 64 68.60 10.86 -8.95
C GLY A 64 68.77 9.78 -7.87
N LEU A 65 68.04 9.85 -6.75
CA LEU A 65 68.10 8.85 -5.69
C LEU A 65 67.47 7.53 -6.13
N SER A 66 68.21 6.45 -5.93
CA SER A 66 67.75 5.07 -6.05
C SER A 66 66.91 4.64 -4.85
N SER A 67 66.15 3.56 -4.99
CA SER A 67 65.38 2.98 -3.88
C SER A 67 66.29 2.57 -2.71
N ALA A 68 67.48 2.02 -2.96
CA ALA A 68 68.43 1.66 -1.92
C ALA A 68 68.98 2.86 -1.14
N GLN A 69 69.11 4.02 -1.81
CA GLN A 69 69.50 5.27 -1.15
C GLN A 69 68.37 5.83 -0.30
N ILE A 70 67.13 5.75 -0.75
CA ILE A 70 65.95 6.14 0.03
C ILE A 70 65.79 5.25 1.27
N ASP A 71 65.97 3.94 1.12
CA ASP A 71 65.93 2.95 2.20
C ASP A 71 66.99 3.23 3.30
N ALA A 72 68.12 3.83 2.91
CA ALA A 72 69.19 4.18 3.84
C ALA A 72 68.94 5.47 4.65
N LEU A 73 67.90 6.25 4.34
CA LEU A 73 67.55 7.45 5.10
C LEU A 73 66.97 7.06 6.46
N ASN A 74 67.32 7.82 7.50
CA ASN A 74 66.65 7.69 8.79
C ASN A 74 65.42 8.60 8.90
N SER A 75 64.59 8.38 9.93
CA SER A 75 63.36 9.14 10.15
C SER A 75 63.58 10.65 10.31
N ALA A 76 64.68 11.08 10.95
CA ALA A 76 64.99 12.49 11.09
C ALA A 76 65.36 13.15 9.74
N GLN A 77 66.00 12.42 8.84
CA GLN A 77 66.29 12.88 7.48
C GLN A 77 65.02 12.99 6.64
N VAL A 78 64.09 12.05 6.78
CA VAL A 78 62.80 12.10 6.08
C VAL A 78 61.96 13.28 6.56
N VAL A 79 61.85 13.48 7.87
CA VAL A 79 61.14 14.62 8.48
C VAL A 79 61.78 15.96 8.10
N ALA A 80 63.08 15.97 7.80
CA ALA A 80 63.77 17.19 7.36
C ALA A 80 63.54 17.54 5.89
N LEU A 81 62.95 16.65 5.09
CA LEU A 81 62.58 16.99 3.71
C LEU A 81 61.55 18.11 3.75
N THR A 82 61.71 19.09 2.87
CA THR A 82 60.66 20.08 2.64
C THR A 82 59.48 19.43 1.91
N THR A 83 58.28 19.98 2.08
CA THR A 83 57.10 19.50 1.35
C THR A 83 57.24 19.56 -0.17
N ALA A 84 58.02 20.52 -0.70
CA ALA A 84 58.33 20.57 -2.13
C ALA A 84 59.27 19.43 -2.59
N GLN A 85 60.18 19.00 -1.71
CA GLN A 85 61.06 17.86 -1.93
C GLN A 85 60.29 16.54 -1.85
N ALA A 86 59.42 16.38 -0.85
CA ALA A 86 58.52 15.24 -0.76
C ALA A 86 57.62 15.12 -2.00
N GLY A 87 57.01 16.22 -2.45
CA GLY A 87 56.19 16.24 -3.67
C GLY A 87 56.96 15.99 -4.97
N ALA A 88 58.29 16.09 -4.96
CA ALA A 88 59.15 15.76 -6.10
C ALA A 88 59.54 14.27 -6.17
N LEU A 89 59.16 13.46 -5.16
CA LEU A 89 59.40 12.02 -5.18
C LEU A 89 58.63 11.36 -6.34
N ASN A 90 59.21 10.31 -6.91
CA ASN A 90 58.63 9.52 -7.98
C ASN A 90 58.54 8.04 -7.61
N SER A 91 57.92 7.23 -8.47
CA SER A 91 57.67 5.80 -8.21
C SER A 91 58.92 4.97 -7.92
N ALA A 92 60.08 5.33 -8.47
CA ALA A 92 61.33 4.61 -8.19
C ALA A 92 61.81 4.83 -6.75
N GLN A 93 61.63 6.04 -6.21
CA GLN A 93 62.03 6.38 -4.85
C GLN A 93 61.07 5.81 -3.81
N ILE A 94 59.78 5.77 -4.13
CA ILE A 94 58.75 5.22 -3.23
C ILE A 94 58.97 3.74 -2.96
N ALA A 95 59.48 2.97 -3.93
CA ALA A 95 59.83 1.57 -3.71
C ALA A 95 60.89 1.36 -2.62
N GLY A 96 61.67 2.39 -2.28
CA GLY A 96 62.67 2.38 -1.21
C GLY A 96 62.17 2.86 0.15
N LEU A 97 60.94 3.38 0.28
CA LEU A 97 60.44 3.84 1.58
C LEU A 97 60.11 2.65 2.48
N THR A 98 60.79 2.54 3.63
CA THR A 98 60.41 1.58 4.66
C THR A 98 59.11 1.97 5.35
N THR A 99 58.48 1.04 6.07
CA THR A 99 57.26 1.32 6.85
C THR A 99 57.50 2.36 7.95
N ASP A 100 58.70 2.36 8.55
CA ASP A 100 59.09 3.31 9.60
C ASP A 100 59.23 4.72 9.01
N ILE A 101 59.80 4.82 7.81
CA ILE A 101 59.88 6.08 7.05
C ILE A 101 58.48 6.59 6.71
N VAL A 102 57.60 5.72 6.18
CA VAL A 102 56.21 6.11 5.85
C VAL A 102 55.48 6.62 7.09
N GLN A 103 55.64 5.97 8.26
CA GLN A 103 55.05 6.45 9.52
C GLN A 103 55.62 7.79 9.97
N ALA A 104 56.92 8.04 9.75
CA ALA A 104 57.58 9.28 10.16
C ALA A 104 57.24 10.49 9.28
N MET A 105 56.77 10.30 8.04
CA MET A 105 56.45 11.41 7.13
C MET A 105 55.41 12.37 7.73
N GLU A 106 55.60 13.68 7.55
CA GLU A 106 54.61 14.65 7.99
C GLU A 106 53.36 14.62 7.10
N THR A 107 52.21 15.00 7.64
CA THR A 107 50.94 15.00 6.90
C THR A 107 50.95 15.94 5.68
N ALA A 108 51.67 17.06 5.79
CA ALA A 108 51.87 18.00 4.69
C ALA A 108 52.64 17.36 3.53
N ASP A 109 53.66 16.55 3.84
CA ASP A 109 54.49 15.87 2.87
C ASP A 109 53.73 14.75 2.16
N VAL A 110 53.00 13.93 2.93
CA VAL A 110 52.12 12.88 2.39
C VAL A 110 51.08 13.50 1.45
N LYS A 111 50.49 14.64 1.82
CA LYS A 111 49.54 15.37 0.96
C LYS A 111 50.18 15.92 -0.31
N ALA A 112 51.46 16.29 -0.29
CA ALA A 112 52.17 16.81 -1.46
C ALA A 112 52.59 15.74 -2.48
N LEU A 113 52.55 14.45 -2.11
CA LEU A 113 52.85 13.35 -3.02
C LEU A 113 51.90 13.32 -4.22
N SER A 114 52.42 13.05 -5.41
CA SER A 114 51.60 12.93 -6.61
C SER A 114 50.70 11.68 -6.55
N THR A 115 49.61 11.68 -7.31
CA THR A 115 48.73 10.51 -7.43
C THR A 115 49.45 9.27 -8.00
N SER A 116 50.45 9.46 -8.86
CA SER A 116 51.26 8.36 -9.40
C SER A 116 52.15 7.72 -8.33
N VAL A 117 52.64 8.51 -7.37
CA VAL A 117 53.35 8.01 -6.20
C VAL A 117 52.41 7.20 -5.31
N ILE A 118 51.25 7.75 -4.98
CA ILE A 118 50.25 7.08 -4.13
C ILE A 118 49.79 5.76 -4.76
N ALA A 119 49.59 5.72 -6.07
CA ALA A 119 49.25 4.49 -6.80
C ALA A 119 50.34 3.42 -6.76
N GLY A 120 51.60 3.81 -6.52
CA GLY A 120 52.77 2.93 -6.47
C GLY A 120 53.10 2.36 -5.09
N LEU A 121 52.32 2.69 -4.05
CA LEU A 121 52.53 2.16 -2.71
C LEU A 121 52.32 0.64 -2.68
N SER A 122 53.21 -0.06 -1.97
CA SER A 122 53.00 -1.47 -1.61
C SER A 122 51.96 -1.61 -0.49
N SER A 123 51.41 -2.81 -0.31
CA SER A 123 50.48 -3.09 0.79
C SER A 123 51.09 -2.82 2.18
N ALA A 124 52.38 -3.10 2.37
CA ALA A 124 53.07 -2.83 3.64
C ALA A 124 53.20 -1.33 3.91
N GLN A 125 53.56 -0.54 2.90
CA GLN A 125 53.65 0.91 3.01
C GLN A 125 52.27 1.55 3.22
N ALA A 126 51.25 1.09 2.50
CA ALA A 126 49.88 1.55 2.70
C ALA A 126 49.39 1.25 4.13
N ALA A 127 49.69 0.06 4.66
CA ALA A 127 49.32 -0.33 6.03
C ALA A 127 50.08 0.46 7.11
N ALA A 128 51.27 0.96 6.77
CA ALA A 128 52.07 1.78 7.66
C ALA A 128 51.59 3.24 7.76
N LEU A 129 50.75 3.73 6.83
CA LEU A 129 50.20 5.08 6.95
C LEU A 129 49.38 5.24 8.25
N THR A 130 49.61 6.29 9.00
CA THR A 130 48.77 6.61 10.16
C THR A 130 47.38 7.08 9.71
N THR A 131 46.39 6.99 10.59
CA THR A 131 45.04 7.51 10.33
C THR A 131 45.05 9.01 10.02
N THR A 132 45.92 9.79 10.67
CA THR A 132 46.10 11.22 10.40
C THR A 132 46.69 11.48 9.01
N GLN A 133 47.64 10.66 8.57
CA GLN A 133 48.19 10.76 7.21
C GLN A 133 47.14 10.39 6.16
N ILE A 134 46.33 9.35 6.39
CA ILE A 134 45.21 9.00 5.51
C ILE A 134 44.21 10.15 5.42
N ALA A 135 43.80 10.73 6.55
CA ALA A 135 42.88 11.88 6.58
C ALA A 135 43.44 13.14 5.89
N ALA A 136 44.77 13.26 5.77
CA ALA A 136 45.42 14.38 5.08
C ALA A 136 45.46 14.24 3.54
N LEU A 137 45.27 13.03 3.01
CA LEU A 137 45.25 12.78 1.57
C LEU A 137 44.07 13.51 0.90
N SER A 138 44.27 14.00 -0.31
CA SER A 138 43.17 14.50 -1.15
C SER A 138 42.28 13.36 -1.64
N SER A 139 41.04 13.67 -2.03
CA SER A 139 40.15 12.70 -2.68
C SER A 139 40.74 12.14 -3.98
N GLY A 140 41.53 12.94 -4.71
CA GLY A 140 42.26 12.48 -5.90
C GLY A 140 43.35 11.45 -5.58
N GLN A 141 44.05 11.61 -4.45
CA GLN A 141 45.04 10.63 -3.99
C GLN A 141 44.38 9.33 -3.51
N ILE A 142 43.27 9.42 -2.77
CA ILE A 142 42.48 8.24 -2.38
C ILE A 142 41.93 7.51 -3.62
N GLY A 143 41.42 8.24 -4.60
CA GLY A 143 40.95 7.67 -5.87
C GLY A 143 42.05 7.01 -6.71
N ALA A 144 43.32 7.39 -6.50
CA ALA A 144 44.47 6.80 -7.19
C ALA A 144 44.96 5.49 -6.54
N LEU A 145 44.53 5.17 -5.31
CA LEU A 145 44.87 3.92 -4.65
C LEU A 145 44.29 2.73 -5.44
N GLY A 146 45.14 1.80 -5.84
CA GLY A 146 44.73 0.57 -6.52
C GLY A 146 43.82 -0.29 -5.64
N THR A 147 42.90 -1.03 -6.25
CA THR A 147 41.93 -1.88 -5.53
C THR A 147 42.60 -2.94 -4.64
N ALA A 148 43.77 -3.44 -5.02
CA ALA A 148 44.55 -4.38 -4.22
C ALA A 148 44.88 -3.85 -2.81
N LEU A 149 45.07 -2.54 -2.66
CA LEU A 149 45.33 -1.93 -1.34
C LEU A 149 44.08 -1.95 -0.45
N PHE A 150 42.87 -1.88 -1.01
CA PHE A 150 41.63 -2.00 -0.23
C PHE A 150 41.35 -3.45 0.23
N VAL A 151 41.92 -4.44 -0.47
CA VAL A 151 41.80 -5.85 -0.12
C VAL A 151 42.77 -6.23 1.01
N SER A 152 44.04 -5.81 0.94
CA SER A 152 45.09 -6.28 1.86
C SER A 152 46.13 -5.24 2.28
N GLY A 153 46.01 -3.99 1.84
CA GLY A 153 46.96 -2.92 2.17
C GLY A 153 46.45 -1.91 3.21
N LEU A 154 45.14 -1.71 3.33
CA LEU A 154 44.55 -0.77 4.28
C LEU A 154 43.87 -1.51 5.43
N THR A 155 44.08 -1.02 6.64
CA THR A 155 43.43 -1.45 7.87
C THR A 155 42.04 -0.81 8.00
N THR A 156 41.18 -1.43 8.81
CA THR A 156 39.83 -0.90 9.08
C THR A 156 39.87 0.49 9.75
N ALA A 157 40.87 0.74 10.61
CA ALA A 157 41.04 2.06 11.24
C ALA A 157 41.42 3.15 10.21
N GLN A 158 42.20 2.82 9.18
CA GLN A 158 42.52 3.75 8.10
C GLN A 158 41.30 4.04 7.21
N ILE A 159 40.45 3.04 6.95
CA ILE A 159 39.20 3.24 6.20
C ILE A 159 38.22 4.13 6.98
N ALA A 160 38.06 3.89 8.28
CA ALA A 160 37.24 4.73 9.17
C ALA A 160 37.81 6.16 9.35
N ALA A 161 39.11 6.35 9.12
CA ALA A 161 39.73 7.68 9.18
C ALA A 161 39.52 8.53 7.91
N LEU A 162 38.87 7.98 6.86
CA LEU A 162 38.55 8.75 5.67
C LEU A 162 37.55 9.86 6.01
N SER A 163 37.82 11.07 5.52
CA SER A 163 36.86 12.16 5.55
C SER A 163 35.73 11.94 4.54
N THR A 164 34.59 12.61 4.77
CA THR A 164 33.44 12.63 3.85
C THR A 164 33.81 12.99 2.41
N SER A 165 34.74 13.94 2.21
CA SER A 165 35.19 14.30 0.85
C SER A 165 36.02 13.18 0.19
N GLN A 166 36.75 12.40 0.98
CA GLN A 166 37.54 11.28 0.47
C GLN A 166 36.65 10.08 0.17
N ALA A 167 35.70 9.76 1.06
CA ALA A 167 34.70 8.73 0.84
C ALA A 167 33.86 9.00 -0.43
N ALA A 168 33.48 10.25 -0.67
CA ALA A 168 32.81 10.67 -1.90
C ALA A 168 33.64 10.44 -3.18
N GLY A 169 34.97 10.41 -3.06
CA GLY A 169 35.92 10.17 -4.15
C GLY A 169 36.17 8.70 -4.46
N LEU A 170 35.64 7.76 -3.67
CA LEU A 170 35.80 6.32 -3.91
C LEU A 170 35.13 5.90 -5.22
N SER A 171 35.79 5.02 -5.96
CA SER A 171 35.26 4.39 -7.17
C SER A 171 34.47 3.11 -6.85
N SER A 172 33.66 2.63 -7.80
CA SER A 172 32.94 1.36 -7.66
C SER A 172 33.87 0.16 -7.49
N GLY A 173 35.04 0.17 -8.14
CA GLY A 173 36.04 -0.88 -7.99
C GLY A 173 36.69 -0.91 -6.61
N GLN A 174 36.93 0.28 -6.02
CA GLN A 174 37.45 0.39 -4.65
C GLN A 174 36.40 -0.04 -3.62
N MET A 175 35.13 0.38 -3.80
CA MET A 175 34.02 -0.07 -2.96
C MET A 175 33.85 -1.59 -3.01
N ALA A 176 33.90 -2.21 -4.20
CA ALA A 176 33.83 -3.67 -4.36
C ALA A 176 35.00 -4.42 -3.69
N ALA A 177 36.15 -3.77 -3.54
CA ALA A 177 37.36 -4.35 -2.96
C ALA A 177 37.42 -4.28 -1.42
N LEU A 178 36.55 -3.49 -0.77
CA LEU A 178 36.50 -3.40 0.68
C LEU A 178 36.08 -4.73 1.33
N SER A 179 36.69 -5.07 2.47
CA SER A 179 36.18 -6.16 3.30
C SER A 179 34.82 -5.81 3.92
N THR A 180 34.07 -6.80 4.37
CA THR A 180 32.81 -6.58 5.11
C THR A 180 33.03 -5.81 6.41
N ALA A 181 34.16 -6.04 7.10
CA ALA A 181 34.55 -5.28 8.28
C ALA A 181 34.80 -3.80 7.96
N ASN A 182 35.43 -3.51 6.82
CA ASN A 182 35.66 -2.14 6.38
C ASN A 182 34.34 -1.43 6.03
N VAL A 183 33.42 -2.12 5.34
CA VAL A 183 32.09 -1.56 5.01
C VAL A 183 31.27 -1.31 6.28
N ALA A 184 31.29 -2.22 7.24
CA ALA A 184 30.61 -2.05 8.53
C ALA A 184 31.17 -0.88 9.35
N ALA A 185 32.45 -0.55 9.19
CA ALA A 185 33.11 0.55 9.91
C ALA A 185 32.84 1.94 9.33
N ILE A 186 32.29 2.07 8.11
CA ILE A 186 32.02 3.38 7.50
C ILE A 186 30.91 4.10 8.27
N GLU A 187 31.17 5.32 8.71
CA GLU A 187 30.19 6.16 9.39
C GLU A 187 29.04 6.56 8.45
N THR A 188 27.88 6.86 9.04
CA THR A 188 26.67 7.17 8.26
C THR A 188 26.78 8.45 7.42
N ALA A 189 27.57 9.43 7.87
CA ALA A 189 27.83 10.65 7.12
C ALA A 189 28.67 10.37 5.87
N ASP A 190 29.72 9.57 6.01
CA ASP A 190 30.59 9.15 4.91
C ASP A 190 29.85 8.24 3.93
N LEU A 191 29.06 7.28 4.43
CA LEU A 191 28.20 6.45 3.59
C LEU A 191 27.30 7.30 2.70
N ARG A 192 26.64 8.35 3.22
CA ARG A 192 25.78 9.24 2.44
C ARG A 192 26.52 10.05 1.37
N SER A 193 27.81 10.29 1.57
CA SER A 193 28.64 11.06 0.63
C SER A 193 29.12 10.22 -0.56
N ILE A 194 29.16 8.89 -0.43
CA ILE A 194 29.57 7.97 -1.50
C ILE A 194 28.61 8.10 -2.67
N SER A 195 29.15 8.39 -3.86
CA SER A 195 28.36 8.54 -5.07
C SER A 195 27.52 7.29 -5.37
N THR A 196 26.35 7.46 -5.98
CA THR A 196 25.47 6.35 -6.36
C THR A 196 26.18 5.34 -7.26
N ARG A 197 27.04 5.81 -8.18
CA ARG A 197 27.85 4.94 -9.05
C ARG A 197 28.84 4.09 -8.27
N ALA A 198 29.51 4.65 -7.28
CA ALA A 198 30.44 3.89 -6.43
C ALA A 198 29.69 2.91 -5.53
N PHE A 199 28.56 3.34 -4.97
CA PHE A 199 27.70 2.53 -4.10
C PHE A 199 27.13 1.30 -4.84
N GLY A 200 26.77 1.44 -6.12
CA GLY A 200 26.35 0.32 -6.96
C GLY A 200 27.44 -0.74 -7.22
N GLY A 201 28.69 -0.48 -6.82
CA GLY A 201 29.78 -1.47 -6.85
C GLY A 201 29.78 -2.44 -5.66
N LEU A 202 28.94 -2.22 -4.64
CA LEU A 202 28.86 -3.13 -3.49
C LEU A 202 28.38 -4.52 -3.88
N THR A 203 28.98 -5.53 -3.27
CA THR A 203 28.59 -6.94 -3.37
C THR A 203 27.51 -7.29 -2.35
N SER A 204 26.81 -8.42 -2.55
CA SER A 204 25.79 -8.89 -1.60
C SER A 204 26.35 -9.10 -0.19
N ASN A 205 27.58 -9.63 -0.06
CA ASN A 205 28.22 -9.82 1.24
C ASN A 205 28.51 -8.50 1.97
N GLN A 206 28.88 -7.46 1.22
CA GLN A 206 29.13 -6.14 1.79
C GLN A 206 27.83 -5.44 2.19
N VAL A 207 26.76 -5.55 1.40
CA VAL A 207 25.45 -5.05 1.81
C VAL A 207 24.95 -5.80 3.04
N ALA A 208 25.16 -7.11 3.14
CA ALA A 208 24.81 -7.91 4.31
C ALA A 208 25.60 -7.55 5.58
N ALA A 209 26.73 -6.86 5.44
CA ALA A 209 27.54 -6.38 6.55
C ALA A 209 27.09 -5.01 7.10
N LEU A 210 26.26 -4.27 6.37
CA LEU A 210 25.72 -3.00 6.84
C LEU A 210 24.79 -3.21 8.04
N THR A 211 24.77 -2.26 8.95
CA THR A 211 23.81 -2.23 10.05
C THR A 211 22.47 -1.64 9.60
N SER A 212 21.39 -1.87 10.35
CA SER A 212 20.10 -1.21 10.09
C SER A 212 20.20 0.32 10.14
N THR A 213 21.03 0.87 11.04
CA THR A 213 21.31 2.32 11.10
C THR A 213 21.99 2.83 9.83
N GLN A 214 22.95 2.06 9.28
CA GLN A 214 23.61 2.42 8.03
C GLN A 214 22.65 2.32 6.82
N ILE A 215 21.79 1.30 6.77
CA ILE A 215 20.74 1.18 5.75
C ILE A 215 19.78 2.37 5.82
N GLY A 216 19.33 2.75 7.02
CA GLY A 216 18.45 3.91 7.21
C GLY A 216 19.11 5.25 6.87
N ALA A 217 20.45 5.33 6.91
CA ALA A 217 21.18 6.52 6.52
C ALA A 217 21.29 6.71 5.00
N LEU A 218 21.15 5.65 4.20
CA LEU A 218 21.33 5.70 2.74
C LEU A 218 20.36 6.69 2.08
N THR A 219 20.80 7.32 1.00
CA THR A 219 19.89 8.06 0.14
C THR A 219 19.04 7.11 -0.71
N SER A 220 17.88 7.57 -1.18
CA SER A 220 17.06 6.81 -2.14
C SER A 220 17.83 6.50 -3.44
N GLY A 221 18.70 7.41 -3.88
CA GLY A 221 19.57 7.21 -5.04
C GLY A 221 20.60 6.09 -4.83
N GLN A 222 21.14 5.93 -3.62
CA GLN A 222 22.09 4.85 -3.31
C GLN A 222 21.40 3.49 -3.24
N LEU A 223 20.23 3.41 -2.61
CA LEU A 223 19.40 2.20 -2.66
C LEU A 223 18.98 1.87 -4.11
N GLY A 224 18.63 2.89 -4.90
CA GLY A 224 18.36 2.81 -6.33
C GLY A 224 19.49 2.23 -7.18
N ALA A 225 20.75 2.42 -6.74
CA ALA A 225 21.93 1.94 -7.45
C ALA A 225 22.27 0.47 -7.16
N LEU A 226 21.68 -0.14 -6.13
CA LEU A 226 21.88 -1.56 -5.84
C LEU A 226 21.18 -2.43 -6.88
N SER A 227 21.92 -3.39 -7.42
CA SER A 227 21.35 -4.36 -8.37
C SER A 227 20.38 -5.31 -7.68
N THR A 228 19.47 -5.91 -8.45
CA THR A 228 18.51 -6.89 -7.94
C THR A 228 19.20 -8.12 -7.34
N THR A 229 20.37 -8.53 -7.86
CA THR A 229 21.20 -9.61 -7.28
C THR A 229 21.75 -9.24 -5.90
N VAL A 230 22.11 -7.98 -5.69
CA VAL A 230 22.58 -7.50 -4.39
C VAL A 230 21.42 -7.43 -3.41
N LEU A 231 20.25 -6.97 -3.85
CA LEU A 231 19.04 -6.91 -3.01
C LEU A 231 18.54 -8.30 -2.61
N SER A 232 18.57 -9.28 -3.52
CA SER A 232 18.03 -10.63 -3.27
C SER A 232 18.82 -11.43 -2.24
N SER A 233 20.13 -11.21 -2.17
CA SER A 233 21.04 -12.02 -1.35
C SER A 233 21.84 -11.24 -0.31
N GLY A 234 21.84 -9.91 -0.41
CA GLY A 234 22.62 -9.03 0.45
C GLY A 234 21.80 -8.31 1.51
N LEU A 235 20.48 -8.15 1.32
CA LEU A 235 19.63 -7.49 2.31
C LEU A 235 18.97 -8.52 3.22
N THR A 236 19.06 -8.31 4.53
CA THR A 236 18.52 -9.21 5.55
C THR A 236 17.30 -8.62 6.25
N SER A 237 16.51 -9.46 6.91
CA SER A 237 15.36 -9.04 7.71
C SER A 237 15.75 -8.15 8.90
N ALA A 238 16.96 -8.31 9.47
CA ALA A 238 17.45 -7.44 10.54
C ALA A 238 17.78 -6.03 10.04
N GLN A 239 18.27 -5.91 8.81
CA GLN A 239 18.66 -4.64 8.19
C GLN A 239 17.47 -3.81 7.73
N ILE A 240 16.46 -4.46 7.14
CA ILE A 240 15.32 -3.75 6.52
C ILE A 240 14.48 -2.96 7.51
N VAL A 241 14.54 -3.31 8.81
CA VAL A 241 13.88 -2.55 9.89
C VAL A 241 14.39 -1.11 9.95
N GLY A 242 15.61 -0.84 9.48
CA GLY A 242 16.16 0.52 9.38
C GLY A 242 15.66 1.33 8.18
N LEU A 243 14.91 0.73 7.25
CA LEU A 243 14.44 1.41 6.04
C LEU A 243 13.39 2.49 6.39
N SER A 244 13.60 3.70 5.91
CA SER A 244 12.66 4.81 6.05
C SER A 244 11.55 4.77 4.99
N THR A 245 10.44 5.45 5.26
CA THR A 245 9.32 5.59 4.31
C THR A 245 9.72 6.34 3.04
N ALA A 246 10.61 7.34 3.14
CA ALA A 246 11.13 8.07 1.98
C ALA A 246 11.99 7.18 1.07
N GLN A 247 12.79 6.28 1.65
CA GLN A 247 13.55 5.30 0.90
C GLN A 247 12.63 4.27 0.23
N ALA A 248 11.64 3.75 0.97
CA ALA A 248 10.65 2.81 0.46
C ALA A 248 9.83 3.37 -0.71
N ALA A 249 9.43 4.65 -0.63
CA ALA A 249 8.73 5.34 -1.71
C ALA A 249 9.59 5.48 -3.00
N GLY A 250 10.92 5.38 -2.88
CA GLY A 250 11.86 5.38 -4.00
C GLY A 250 12.13 4.01 -4.61
N LEU A 251 11.69 2.91 -4.00
CA LEU A 251 11.92 1.56 -4.52
C LEU A 251 11.10 1.30 -5.79
N THR A 252 11.77 0.78 -6.81
CA THR A 252 11.13 0.35 -8.06
C THR A 252 10.48 -1.03 -7.91
N SER A 253 9.53 -1.35 -8.79
CA SER A 253 8.91 -2.68 -8.84
C SER A 253 9.95 -3.80 -8.98
N ASN A 254 10.99 -3.63 -9.81
CA ASN A 254 12.06 -4.62 -9.99
C ASN A 254 12.90 -4.84 -8.74
N GLN A 255 13.14 -3.79 -7.96
CA GLN A 255 13.89 -3.90 -6.71
C GLN A 255 13.05 -4.57 -5.63
N LEU A 256 11.75 -4.25 -5.55
CA LEU A 256 10.85 -4.84 -4.58
C LEU A 256 10.62 -6.33 -4.87
N THR A 257 10.45 -6.72 -6.14
CA THR A 257 10.29 -8.13 -6.52
C THR A 257 11.57 -8.94 -6.38
N ALA A 258 12.74 -8.30 -6.31
CA ALA A 258 14.00 -8.96 -6.00
C ALA A 258 14.18 -9.28 -4.51
N LEU A 259 13.40 -8.65 -3.60
CA LEU A 259 13.50 -8.92 -2.18
C LEU A 259 13.00 -10.32 -1.83
N SER A 260 13.69 -10.97 -0.90
CA SER A 260 13.24 -12.24 -0.33
C SER A 260 11.97 -12.05 0.50
N THR A 261 11.18 -13.13 0.62
CA THR A 261 9.97 -13.15 1.45
C THR A 261 10.28 -12.82 2.92
N GLY A 262 11.43 -13.26 3.43
CA GLY A 262 11.87 -12.92 4.80
C GLY A 262 12.16 -11.43 5.00
N VAL A 263 12.64 -10.73 3.97
CA VAL A 263 12.82 -9.27 4.03
C VAL A 263 11.47 -8.55 3.99
N LEU A 264 10.56 -8.99 3.12
CA LEU A 264 9.21 -8.40 3.03
C LEU A 264 8.43 -8.56 4.35
N ALA A 265 8.49 -9.74 4.97
CA ALA A 265 7.84 -10.02 6.25
C ALA A 265 8.36 -9.12 7.41
N ALA A 266 9.57 -8.55 7.28
CA ALA A 266 10.20 -7.70 8.28
C ALA A 266 10.02 -6.19 8.02
N LEU A 267 9.35 -5.78 6.93
CA LEU A 267 9.04 -4.38 6.69
C LEU A 267 8.12 -3.82 7.79
N SER A 268 8.35 -2.59 8.23
CA SER A 268 7.39 -1.90 9.09
C SER A 268 6.11 -1.56 8.32
N THR A 269 4.98 -1.44 9.03
CA THR A 269 3.69 -1.04 8.44
C THR A 269 3.77 0.32 7.74
N GLY A 270 4.50 1.28 8.32
CA GLY A 270 4.73 2.59 7.69
C GLY A 270 5.53 2.50 6.39
N VAL A 271 6.49 1.58 6.30
CA VAL A 271 7.24 1.32 5.06
C VAL A 271 6.35 0.69 4.00
N VAL A 272 5.49 -0.27 4.37
CA VAL A 272 4.51 -0.89 3.46
C VAL A 272 3.56 0.18 2.90
N ALA A 273 3.01 1.04 3.75
CA ALA A 273 2.14 2.14 3.34
C ALA A 273 2.81 3.16 2.40
N ALA A 274 4.15 3.29 2.46
CA ALA A 274 4.92 4.19 1.61
C ALA A 274 5.26 3.61 0.22
N LEU A 275 5.04 2.31 -0.02
CA LEU A 275 5.31 1.69 -1.31
C LEU A 275 4.38 2.22 -2.41
N GLN A 276 4.89 2.32 -3.63
CA GLN A 276 4.07 2.75 -4.76
C GLN A 276 3.07 1.67 -5.16
N THR A 277 1.86 2.06 -5.59
CA THR A 277 0.80 1.13 -6.02
C THR A 277 1.24 0.18 -7.14
N ARG A 278 2.03 0.67 -8.09
CA ARG A 278 2.65 -0.16 -9.16
C ARG A 278 3.66 -1.19 -8.65
N SER A 279 4.28 -0.94 -7.49
CA SER A 279 5.21 -1.88 -6.87
C SER A 279 4.43 -2.98 -6.15
N ILE A 280 3.33 -2.63 -5.48
CA ILE A 280 2.39 -3.60 -4.89
C ILE A 280 1.82 -4.52 -5.97
N ALA A 281 1.34 -3.97 -7.09
CA ALA A 281 0.79 -4.76 -8.20
C ALA A 281 1.82 -5.70 -8.87
N ALA A 282 3.12 -5.43 -8.70
CA ALA A 282 4.20 -6.23 -9.28
C ALA A 282 4.67 -7.38 -8.37
N LEU A 283 4.30 -7.37 -7.08
CA LEU A 283 4.67 -8.44 -6.15
C LEU A 283 4.11 -9.79 -6.61
N THR A 284 4.90 -10.84 -6.43
CA THR A 284 4.42 -12.21 -6.68
C THR A 284 3.42 -12.66 -5.58
N SER A 285 2.65 -13.71 -5.84
CA SER A 285 1.75 -14.29 -4.83
C SER A 285 2.54 -14.71 -3.57
N ALA A 286 3.66 -15.41 -3.74
CA ALA A 286 4.52 -15.80 -2.61
C ALA A 286 5.06 -14.61 -1.79
N GLN A 287 5.23 -13.44 -2.40
CA GLN A 287 5.66 -12.22 -1.72
C GLN A 287 4.52 -11.54 -0.97
N ILE A 288 3.31 -11.58 -1.52
CA ILE A 288 2.10 -11.13 -0.82
C ILE A 288 1.79 -12.04 0.36
N ASP A 289 1.91 -13.36 0.19
CA ASP A 289 1.70 -14.37 1.24
C ASP A 289 2.73 -14.26 2.38
N ALA A 290 3.89 -13.65 2.10
CA ALA A 290 4.91 -13.38 3.10
C ALA A 290 4.60 -12.17 3.98
N LEU A 291 3.66 -11.31 3.59
CA LEU A 291 3.22 -10.19 4.40
C LEU A 291 2.39 -10.69 5.58
N ASN A 292 2.65 -10.14 6.77
CA ASN A 292 1.85 -10.44 7.95
C ASN A 292 0.54 -9.62 7.97
N SER A 293 -0.38 -9.97 8.86
CA SER A 293 -1.69 -9.33 8.97
C SER A 293 -1.61 -7.82 9.24
N ALA A 294 -0.67 -7.37 10.07
CA ALA A 294 -0.49 -5.94 10.33
C ALA A 294 0.00 -5.18 9.09
N GLN A 295 0.85 -5.79 8.28
CA GLN A 295 1.31 -5.21 7.01
C GLN A 295 0.20 -5.16 5.96
N MET A 296 -0.64 -6.20 5.88
CA MET A 296 -1.79 -6.23 4.98
C MET A 296 -2.83 -5.16 5.34
N VAL A 297 -3.13 -4.99 6.64
CA VAL A 297 -4.02 -3.93 7.14
C VAL A 297 -3.41 -2.54 6.96
N ALA A 298 -2.08 -2.42 6.95
CA ALA A 298 -1.40 -1.14 6.74
C ALA A 298 -1.35 -0.69 5.28
N LEU A 299 -1.84 -1.50 4.33
CA LEU A 299 -1.99 -1.05 2.95
C LEU A 299 -2.97 0.12 2.90
N THR A 300 -2.62 1.16 2.17
CA THR A 300 -3.56 2.22 1.83
C THR A 300 -4.65 1.68 0.90
N THR A 301 -5.83 2.29 0.91
CA THR A 301 -6.92 1.93 -0.01
C THR A 301 -6.52 1.96 -1.48
N ALA A 302 -5.61 2.85 -1.88
CA ALA A 302 -5.07 2.89 -3.23
C ALA A 302 -4.14 1.68 -3.54
N GLN A 303 -3.38 1.20 -2.56
CA GLN A 303 -2.55 0.01 -2.68
C GLN A 303 -3.39 -1.27 -2.69
N ALA A 304 -4.41 -1.35 -1.82
CA ALA A 304 -5.36 -2.46 -1.84
C ALA A 304 -6.06 -2.57 -3.22
N GLY A 305 -6.53 -1.45 -3.77
CA GLY A 305 -7.11 -1.39 -5.13
C GLY A 305 -6.13 -1.68 -6.28
N ALA A 306 -4.82 -1.75 -6.00
CA ALA A 306 -3.78 -2.12 -6.96
C ALA A 306 -3.46 -3.63 -6.95
N LEU A 307 -3.94 -4.40 -5.97
CA LEU A 307 -3.79 -5.85 -5.94
C LEU A 307 -4.41 -6.47 -7.19
N THR A 308 -3.73 -7.49 -7.72
CA THR A 308 -4.18 -8.26 -8.88
C THR A 308 -5.04 -9.45 -8.45
N SER A 309 -5.79 -10.02 -9.39
CA SER A 309 -6.61 -11.22 -9.15
C SER A 309 -5.78 -12.41 -8.65
N THR A 310 -4.58 -12.60 -9.20
CA THR A 310 -3.68 -13.68 -8.78
C THR A 310 -3.15 -13.48 -7.36
N GLN A 311 -2.78 -12.24 -7.00
CA GLN A 311 -2.33 -11.94 -5.64
C GLN A 311 -3.46 -12.13 -4.63
N PHE A 312 -4.67 -11.65 -4.95
CA PHE A 312 -5.80 -11.74 -4.04
C PHE A 312 -6.26 -13.19 -3.83
N ALA A 313 -6.26 -14.02 -4.87
CA ALA A 313 -6.62 -15.43 -4.76
C ALA A 313 -5.67 -16.24 -3.84
N GLY A 314 -4.44 -15.74 -3.60
CA GLY A 314 -3.49 -16.33 -2.65
C GLY A 314 -3.75 -15.99 -1.18
N LEU A 315 -4.53 -14.95 -0.89
CA LEU A 315 -4.75 -14.48 0.48
C LEU A 315 -5.51 -15.50 1.33
N THR A 316 -5.13 -15.62 2.60
CA THR A 316 -5.89 -16.41 3.56
C THR A 316 -7.21 -15.73 3.92
N THR A 317 -8.18 -16.50 4.42
CA THR A 317 -9.48 -15.98 4.88
C THR A 317 -9.33 -14.98 6.03
N ASP A 318 -8.33 -15.16 6.89
CA ASP A 318 -8.05 -14.24 8.01
C ASP A 318 -7.63 -12.85 7.51
N ILE A 319 -6.81 -12.81 6.45
CA ILE A 319 -6.42 -11.54 5.82
C ILE A 319 -7.62 -10.90 5.11
N VAL A 320 -8.44 -11.69 4.42
CA VAL A 320 -9.67 -11.19 3.78
C VAL A 320 -10.61 -10.57 4.82
N GLN A 321 -10.74 -11.18 6.02
CA GLN A 321 -11.54 -10.63 7.12
C GLN A 321 -10.95 -9.38 7.77
N ALA A 322 -9.63 -9.20 7.69
CA ALA A 322 -8.95 -8.02 8.22
C ALA A 322 -9.05 -6.79 7.30
N LEU A 323 -9.43 -6.95 6.03
CA LEU A 323 -9.55 -5.84 5.08
C LEU A 323 -10.62 -4.83 5.51
N GLU A 324 -10.32 -3.54 5.35
CA GLU A 324 -11.29 -2.49 5.62
C GLU A 324 -12.36 -2.42 4.51
N THR A 325 -13.53 -1.89 4.84
CA THR A 325 -14.62 -1.74 3.86
C THR A 325 -14.27 -0.77 2.73
N SER A 326 -13.47 0.26 3.01
CA SER A 326 -12.86 1.18 2.05
C SER A 326 -11.99 0.43 1.03
N ASP A 327 -11.13 -0.46 1.50
CA ASP A 327 -10.20 -1.23 0.68
C ASP A 327 -10.95 -2.19 -0.23
N LEU A 328 -11.94 -2.92 0.31
CA LEU A 328 -12.80 -3.79 -0.48
C LEU A 328 -13.52 -3.03 -1.60
N ARG A 329 -14.02 -1.82 -1.33
CA ARG A 329 -14.66 -0.97 -2.34
C ARG A 329 -13.70 -0.47 -3.42
N ALA A 330 -12.41 -0.36 -3.11
CA ALA A 330 -11.38 0.04 -4.07
C ALA A 330 -10.89 -1.12 -4.95
N LEU A 331 -11.19 -2.38 -4.58
CA LEU A 331 -10.84 -3.53 -5.40
C LEU A 331 -11.52 -3.50 -6.77
N ARG A 332 -10.75 -3.80 -7.81
CA ARG A 332 -11.26 -3.91 -9.17
C ARG A 332 -12.19 -5.12 -9.29
N THR A 333 -13.16 -5.03 -10.19
CA THR A 333 -14.15 -6.10 -10.40
C THR A 333 -13.50 -7.43 -10.79
N ASN A 334 -12.41 -7.44 -11.56
CA ASN A 334 -11.70 -8.67 -11.89
C ASN A 334 -11.03 -9.35 -10.67
N VAL A 335 -10.76 -8.60 -9.59
CA VAL A 335 -10.26 -9.16 -8.33
C VAL A 335 -11.40 -9.83 -7.58
N ILE A 336 -12.57 -9.18 -7.52
CA ILE A 336 -13.77 -9.75 -6.90
C ILE A 336 -14.20 -11.04 -7.62
N ALA A 337 -14.18 -11.05 -8.95
CA ALA A 337 -14.48 -12.24 -9.74
C ALA A 337 -13.51 -13.40 -9.48
N ALA A 338 -12.29 -13.12 -9.01
CA ALA A 338 -11.25 -14.11 -8.73
C ALA A 338 -11.20 -14.60 -7.28
N LEU A 339 -12.11 -14.14 -6.42
CA LEU A 339 -12.24 -14.67 -5.06
C LEU A 339 -12.44 -16.19 -5.09
N THR A 340 -11.76 -16.91 -4.21
CA THR A 340 -12.14 -18.32 -4.00
C THR A 340 -13.48 -18.39 -3.28
N THR A 341 -14.18 -19.52 -3.39
CA THR A 341 -15.44 -19.75 -2.66
C THR A 341 -15.24 -19.66 -1.14
N GLN A 342 -14.08 -20.06 -0.63
CA GLN A 342 -13.69 -19.92 0.77
C GLN A 342 -13.51 -18.45 1.18
N GLN A 343 -12.83 -17.65 0.36
CA GLN A 343 -12.65 -16.21 0.60
C GLN A 343 -13.99 -15.47 0.53
N ALA A 344 -14.84 -15.81 -0.45
CA ALA A 344 -16.19 -15.27 -0.59
C ALA A 344 -17.05 -15.53 0.66
N ALA A 345 -17.06 -16.77 1.16
CA ALA A 345 -17.75 -17.15 2.39
C ALA A 345 -17.15 -16.52 3.65
N ALA A 346 -15.85 -16.18 3.64
CA ALA A 346 -15.16 -15.60 4.77
C ALA A 346 -15.42 -14.10 4.98
N LEU A 347 -15.87 -13.36 3.95
CA LEU A 347 -16.21 -11.94 4.10
C LEU A 347 -17.23 -11.75 5.24
N THR A 348 -16.94 -10.85 6.17
CA THR A 348 -17.91 -10.49 7.22
C THR A 348 -19.16 -9.85 6.60
N THR A 349 -20.28 -9.87 7.31
CA THR A 349 -21.52 -9.26 6.82
C THR A 349 -21.37 -7.76 6.54
N THR A 350 -20.58 -7.05 7.36
CA THR A 350 -20.24 -5.63 7.14
C THR A 350 -19.40 -5.43 5.88
N GLN A 351 -18.39 -6.27 5.66
CA GLN A 351 -17.54 -6.21 4.46
C GLN A 351 -18.34 -6.52 3.19
N PHE A 352 -19.17 -7.57 3.24
CA PHE A 352 -20.02 -7.97 2.13
C PHE A 352 -21.04 -6.90 1.77
N ALA A 353 -21.72 -6.31 2.76
CA ALA A 353 -22.67 -5.21 2.56
C ALA A 353 -22.00 -3.92 2.04
N ALA A 354 -20.68 -3.75 2.23
CA ALA A 354 -19.96 -2.58 1.73
C ALA A 354 -19.60 -2.66 0.23
N LEU A 355 -19.63 -3.86 -0.39
CA LEU A 355 -19.31 -4.03 -1.81
C LEU A 355 -20.27 -3.24 -2.70
N THR A 356 -19.73 -2.67 -3.78
CA THR A 356 -20.53 -1.87 -4.72
C THR A 356 -21.38 -2.76 -5.63
N THR A 357 -22.45 -2.20 -6.23
CA THR A 357 -23.29 -2.90 -7.20
C THR A 357 -22.49 -3.40 -8.42
N GLN A 358 -21.48 -2.66 -8.86
CA GLN A 358 -20.59 -3.13 -9.94
C GLN A 358 -19.73 -4.32 -9.53
N GLN A 359 -19.35 -4.41 -8.26
CA GLN A 359 -18.62 -5.57 -7.74
C GLN A 359 -19.52 -6.79 -7.61
N PHE A 360 -20.82 -6.65 -7.29
CA PHE A 360 -21.76 -7.77 -7.28
C PHE A 360 -22.00 -8.40 -8.66
N LYS A 361 -21.98 -7.60 -9.74
CA LYS A 361 -22.20 -8.08 -11.13
C LYS A 361 -21.20 -9.12 -11.62
N VAL A 362 -20.01 -9.20 -11.01
CA VAL A 362 -18.91 -10.05 -11.49
C VAL A 362 -18.69 -11.31 -10.66
N TRP A 363 -19.52 -11.54 -9.64
CA TRP A 363 -19.46 -12.78 -8.86
C TRP A 363 -19.80 -13.99 -9.74
N THR A 364 -19.10 -15.09 -9.57
CA THR A 364 -19.44 -16.35 -10.23
C THR A 364 -20.62 -17.03 -9.53
N THR A 365 -21.35 -17.89 -10.23
CA THR A 365 -22.44 -18.67 -9.62
C THR A 365 -21.95 -19.57 -8.49
N GLU A 366 -20.73 -20.09 -8.59
CA GLU A 366 -20.06 -20.86 -7.54
C GLU A 366 -19.81 -20.02 -6.28
N GLN A 367 -19.34 -18.77 -6.44
CA GLN A 367 -19.18 -17.85 -5.32
C GLN A 367 -20.53 -17.50 -4.68
N ILE A 368 -21.58 -17.29 -5.50
CA ILE A 368 -22.94 -17.04 -4.98
C ILE A 368 -23.42 -18.23 -4.14
N VAL A 369 -23.27 -19.47 -4.62
CA VAL A 369 -23.67 -20.67 -3.86
C VAL A 369 -22.86 -20.81 -2.56
N ALA A 370 -21.61 -20.36 -2.53
CA ALA A 370 -20.76 -20.42 -1.34
C ALA A 370 -21.11 -19.37 -0.26
N LEU A 371 -21.92 -18.35 -0.57
CA LEU A 371 -22.31 -17.33 0.40
C LEU A 371 -23.10 -17.91 1.56
N THR A 372 -22.81 -17.43 2.77
CA THR A 372 -23.58 -17.76 3.97
C THR A 372 -24.93 -17.06 3.97
N THR A 373 -25.92 -17.63 4.64
CA THR A 373 -27.25 -17.01 4.80
C THR A 373 -27.17 -15.66 5.51
N ASN A 374 -26.23 -15.48 6.44
CA ASN A 374 -25.97 -14.19 7.09
C ASN A 374 -25.48 -13.12 6.13
N GLN A 375 -24.65 -13.48 5.15
CA GLN A 375 -24.21 -12.55 4.10
C GLN A 375 -25.38 -12.19 3.18
N ILE A 376 -26.22 -13.16 2.80
CA ILE A 376 -27.43 -12.89 2.00
C ILE A 376 -28.39 -11.96 2.73
N HIS A 377 -28.63 -12.20 4.02
CA HIS A 377 -29.47 -11.34 4.85
C HIS A 377 -28.92 -9.91 4.99
N ALA A 378 -27.60 -9.73 4.86
CA ALA A 378 -26.94 -8.42 4.90
C ALA A 378 -26.96 -7.67 3.56
N MET A 379 -27.46 -8.28 2.47
CA MET A 379 -27.54 -7.62 1.16
C MET A 379 -28.54 -6.46 1.16
N THR A 380 -28.15 -5.36 0.53
CA THR A 380 -29.06 -4.25 0.24
C THR A 380 -29.92 -4.53 -0.99
N SER A 381 -31.06 -3.83 -1.10
CA SER A 381 -31.92 -3.93 -2.29
C SER A 381 -31.13 -3.65 -3.56
N SER A 382 -30.32 -2.58 -3.56
CA SER A 382 -29.51 -2.21 -4.73
C SER A 382 -28.49 -3.28 -5.13
N GLN A 383 -27.94 -4.03 -4.17
CA GLN A 383 -26.99 -5.12 -4.47
C GLN A 383 -27.71 -6.34 -5.05
N LEU A 384 -28.89 -6.70 -4.54
CA LEU A 384 -29.71 -7.77 -5.13
C LEU A 384 -30.07 -7.42 -6.59
N HIS A 385 -30.48 -6.18 -6.87
CA HIS A 385 -30.77 -5.72 -8.25
C HIS A 385 -29.57 -5.67 -9.17
N ALA A 386 -28.37 -5.60 -8.61
CA ALA A 386 -27.17 -5.57 -9.41
C ALA A 386 -26.81 -6.96 -9.94
N LEU A 387 -27.33 -8.03 -9.34
CA LEU A 387 -27.06 -9.40 -9.79
C LEU A 387 -27.62 -9.65 -11.20
N THR A 388 -26.91 -10.47 -11.95
CA THR A 388 -27.33 -11.01 -13.23
C THR A 388 -28.34 -12.15 -13.02
N SER A 389 -29.14 -12.46 -14.05
CA SER A 389 -30.09 -13.59 -14.01
C SER A 389 -29.40 -14.92 -13.68
N ALA A 390 -28.19 -15.16 -14.19
CA ALA A 390 -27.43 -16.37 -13.86
C ALA A 390 -27.05 -16.44 -12.37
N GLN A 391 -26.71 -15.30 -11.74
CA GLN A 391 -26.38 -15.24 -10.32
C GLN A 391 -27.62 -15.42 -9.45
N THR A 392 -28.74 -14.77 -9.81
CA THR A 392 -30.00 -14.87 -9.05
C THR A 392 -30.58 -16.30 -9.13
N SER A 393 -30.53 -16.93 -10.30
CA SER A 393 -30.87 -18.36 -10.46
C SER A 393 -29.83 -19.31 -9.85
N ALA A 394 -28.70 -18.84 -9.32
CA ALA A 394 -27.74 -19.70 -8.61
C ALA A 394 -28.06 -19.87 -7.12
N PHE A 395 -28.84 -18.97 -6.51
CA PHE A 395 -29.13 -19.02 -5.07
C PHE A 395 -29.68 -20.37 -4.60
N THR A 396 -29.19 -20.90 -3.48
CA THR A 396 -29.78 -22.09 -2.86
C THR A 396 -31.11 -21.74 -2.17
N THR A 397 -31.95 -22.73 -1.91
CA THR A 397 -33.20 -22.53 -1.15
C THR A 397 -32.96 -21.85 0.20
N ALA A 398 -31.89 -22.26 0.91
CA ALA A 398 -31.53 -21.64 2.19
C ALA A 398 -31.14 -20.15 2.04
N GLN A 399 -30.51 -19.78 0.93
CA GLN A 399 -30.16 -18.39 0.62
C GLN A 399 -31.40 -17.56 0.25
N ILE A 400 -32.31 -18.12 -0.57
CA ILE A 400 -33.59 -17.48 -0.91
C ILE A 400 -34.37 -17.18 0.38
N ASN A 401 -34.49 -18.16 1.29
CA ASN A 401 -35.19 -17.99 2.56
C ASN A 401 -34.49 -17.02 3.53
N ALA A 402 -33.22 -16.68 3.28
CA ALA A 402 -32.46 -15.71 4.08
C ALA A 402 -32.55 -14.28 3.55
N LEU A 403 -33.16 -14.07 2.37
CA LEU A 403 -33.34 -12.75 1.79
C LEU A 403 -34.16 -11.84 2.74
N PRO A 404 -33.75 -10.58 2.94
CA PRO A 404 -34.44 -9.66 3.85
C PRO A 404 -35.72 -9.04 3.24
N TYR A 405 -36.28 -9.67 2.21
CA TYR A 405 -37.42 -9.16 1.43
C TYR A 405 -38.66 -10.00 1.73
N TYR A 406 -39.83 -9.36 1.66
CA TYR A 406 -41.10 -10.00 1.96
C TYR A 406 -41.77 -10.43 0.66
N THR A 407 -42.45 -11.57 0.71
CA THR A 407 -43.14 -12.11 -0.44
C THR A 407 -44.65 -11.93 -0.34
N PRO A 408 -45.27 -11.72 -1.50
CA PRO A 408 -46.53 -12.39 -1.77
C PRO A 408 -46.49 -13.25 -3.06
N MET A 409 -47.49 -14.11 -3.20
CA MET A 409 -47.75 -14.90 -4.40
C MET A 409 -48.39 -14.03 -5.49
N VAL A 410 -47.81 -14.05 -6.69
CA VAL A 410 -48.26 -13.31 -7.87
C VAL A 410 -48.61 -14.28 -8.99
N LEU A 411 -49.77 -14.09 -9.61
CA LEU A 411 -50.25 -14.80 -10.78
C LEU A 411 -49.95 -13.98 -12.04
N ASP A 412 -49.32 -14.60 -13.03
CA ASP A 412 -49.18 -14.08 -14.38
C ASP A 412 -50.50 -14.27 -15.13
N LEU A 413 -51.28 -13.20 -15.29
CA LEU A 413 -52.65 -13.28 -15.81
C LEU A 413 -52.73 -13.08 -17.32
N ASP A 414 -51.71 -12.50 -17.95
CA ASP A 414 -51.68 -12.23 -19.39
C ASP A 414 -50.70 -13.13 -20.17
N ASN A 415 -50.07 -14.08 -19.46
CA ASN A 415 -49.16 -15.11 -19.97
C ASN A 415 -47.90 -14.53 -20.64
N ASN A 416 -47.38 -13.43 -20.09
CA ASN A 416 -46.16 -12.78 -20.55
C ASN A 416 -44.97 -12.97 -19.57
N GLY A 417 -45.19 -13.70 -18.48
CA GLY A 417 -44.32 -13.81 -17.32
C GLY A 417 -44.76 -12.86 -16.21
N ILE A 418 -44.28 -13.10 -14.98
CA ILE A 418 -44.61 -12.23 -13.85
C ILE A 418 -43.97 -10.84 -14.04
N ASP A 419 -44.81 -9.82 -14.15
CA ASP A 419 -44.44 -8.42 -14.20
C ASP A 419 -44.60 -7.75 -12.84
N THR A 420 -43.65 -6.89 -12.51
CA THR A 420 -43.61 -6.18 -11.23
C THR A 420 -43.22 -4.74 -11.47
N ILE A 421 -43.57 -3.84 -10.57
CA ILE A 421 -43.10 -2.46 -10.59
C ILE A 421 -42.08 -2.21 -9.48
N SER A 422 -41.17 -1.28 -9.76
CA SER A 422 -40.13 -0.89 -8.84
C SER A 422 -40.69 -0.18 -7.62
N LYS A 423 -40.02 -0.31 -6.48
CA LYS A 423 -40.18 0.56 -5.30
C LYS A 423 -40.23 2.06 -5.61
N SER A 424 -39.58 2.49 -6.70
CA SER A 424 -39.62 3.89 -7.12
C SER A 424 -41.01 4.38 -7.54
N ALA A 425 -41.94 3.47 -7.82
CA ALA A 425 -43.36 3.78 -8.01
C ALA A 425 -44.03 4.35 -6.75
N GLY A 426 -43.44 4.11 -5.56
CA GLY A 426 -43.87 4.72 -4.31
C GLY A 426 -45.01 4.00 -3.60
N VAL A 427 -45.31 2.75 -3.99
CA VAL A 427 -46.33 1.91 -3.37
C VAL A 427 -45.99 1.65 -1.91
N LYS A 428 -46.96 1.82 -1.03
CA LYS A 428 -46.82 1.57 0.40
C LYS A 428 -47.81 0.50 0.83
N PHE A 429 -47.29 -0.56 1.44
CA PHE A 429 -48.11 -1.65 1.94
C PHE A 429 -47.45 -2.29 3.16
N ASP A 430 -48.26 -2.82 4.06
CA ASP A 430 -47.78 -3.60 5.20
C ASP A 430 -47.69 -5.09 4.84
N LEU A 431 -46.63 -5.46 4.12
CA LEU A 431 -46.40 -6.84 3.68
C LEU A 431 -46.27 -7.87 4.81
N LEU A 432 -46.07 -7.44 6.06
CA LEU A 432 -45.94 -8.35 7.21
C LEU A 432 -47.18 -8.44 8.09
N GLY A 433 -48.13 -7.51 7.92
CA GLY A 433 -49.28 -7.37 8.80
C GLY A 433 -48.86 -7.05 10.24
N ASN A 434 -47.90 -6.14 10.42
CA ASN A 434 -47.40 -5.69 11.72
C ASN A 434 -47.85 -4.27 12.10
N GLY A 435 -48.70 -3.65 11.28
CA GLY A 435 -49.20 -2.29 11.39
C GLY A 435 -48.29 -1.22 10.78
N THR A 436 -47.22 -1.59 10.06
CA THR A 436 -46.26 -0.63 9.47
C THR A 436 -46.16 -0.78 7.96
N GLU A 437 -46.72 0.19 7.24
CA GLU A 437 -46.52 0.29 5.79
C GLU A 437 -45.07 0.65 5.46
N VAL A 438 -44.50 -0.05 4.47
CA VAL A 438 -43.17 0.25 3.93
C VAL A 438 -43.27 0.59 2.45
N ASN A 439 -42.41 1.49 1.98
CA ASN A 439 -42.26 1.70 0.53
C ASN A 439 -41.67 0.42 -0.08
N THR A 440 -42.42 -0.21 -0.98
CA THR A 440 -42.15 -1.53 -1.52
C THR A 440 -42.25 -1.53 -3.05
N GLY A 441 -41.54 -2.45 -3.70
CA GLY A 441 -41.91 -2.88 -5.04
C GLY A 441 -43.27 -3.60 -5.00
N TRP A 442 -43.88 -3.76 -6.16
CA TRP A 442 -45.27 -4.19 -6.25
C TRP A 442 -45.53 -5.03 -7.50
N VAL A 443 -46.70 -5.66 -7.58
CA VAL A 443 -47.15 -6.36 -8.80
C VAL A 443 -47.44 -5.36 -9.92
N GLY A 444 -47.21 -5.76 -11.18
CA GLY A 444 -47.61 -4.97 -12.35
C GLY A 444 -49.13 -4.97 -12.53
N GLY A 445 -49.69 -3.92 -13.13
CA GLY A 445 -51.15 -3.75 -13.21
C GLY A 445 -51.91 -4.76 -14.09
N ASN A 446 -51.20 -5.64 -14.81
CA ASN A 446 -51.81 -6.72 -15.59
C ASN A 446 -51.78 -8.07 -14.85
N ASP A 447 -50.99 -8.18 -13.77
CA ASP A 447 -50.87 -9.38 -12.95
C ASP A 447 -51.64 -9.23 -11.65
N GLY A 448 -51.79 -10.34 -10.92
CA GLY A 448 -52.62 -10.37 -9.72
C GLY A 448 -51.94 -10.96 -8.50
N LEU A 449 -52.18 -10.37 -7.33
CA LEU A 449 -51.80 -10.95 -6.04
C LEU A 449 -52.81 -12.02 -5.63
N LEU A 450 -52.34 -13.19 -5.20
CA LEU A 450 -53.21 -14.17 -4.55
C LEU A 450 -53.53 -13.71 -3.14
N ALA A 451 -54.81 -13.66 -2.81
CA ALA A 451 -55.28 -13.16 -1.53
C ALA A 451 -56.43 -14.01 -0.96
N LEU A 452 -56.59 -13.92 0.35
CA LEU A 452 -57.70 -14.46 1.11
C LEU A 452 -58.09 -13.42 2.15
N ASP A 453 -59.30 -12.87 2.04
CA ASP A 453 -59.87 -11.97 3.05
C ASP A 453 -60.12 -12.78 4.33
N ARG A 454 -59.20 -12.67 5.29
CA ARG A 454 -59.22 -13.50 6.51
C ARG A 454 -60.08 -12.87 7.60
N ASN A 455 -60.25 -11.55 7.55
CA ASN A 455 -60.98 -10.80 8.57
C ASN A 455 -62.45 -10.56 8.17
N GLY A 456 -62.81 -10.79 6.91
CA GLY A 456 -64.16 -10.69 6.36
C GLY A 456 -64.64 -9.26 6.09
N ASP A 457 -63.74 -8.29 5.96
CA ASP A 457 -64.06 -6.87 5.73
C ASP A 457 -64.22 -6.50 4.25
N GLY A 458 -63.96 -7.45 3.34
CA GLY A 458 -64.07 -7.30 1.91
C GLY A 458 -62.90 -6.56 1.25
N LYS A 459 -61.80 -6.32 1.97
CA LYS A 459 -60.60 -5.65 1.47
C LYS A 459 -59.35 -6.48 1.80
N ILE A 460 -58.30 -6.24 1.03
CA ILE A 460 -56.97 -6.76 1.34
C ILE A 460 -56.14 -5.59 1.84
N ASN A 461 -55.96 -5.50 3.16
CA ASN A 461 -55.42 -4.31 3.81
C ASN A 461 -53.97 -4.50 4.32
N ASP A 462 -53.52 -5.75 4.51
CA ASP A 462 -52.16 -6.07 4.89
C ASP A 462 -51.71 -7.47 4.40
N GLY A 463 -50.44 -7.79 4.63
CA GLY A 463 -49.81 -9.02 4.19
C GLY A 463 -50.28 -10.29 4.93
N THR A 464 -51.09 -10.20 5.98
CA THR A 464 -51.71 -11.40 6.59
C THR A 464 -52.79 -12.00 5.70
N GLU A 465 -53.34 -11.19 4.79
CA GLU A 465 -54.39 -11.55 3.83
C GLU A 465 -53.83 -11.90 2.45
N LEU A 466 -52.55 -11.60 2.21
CA LEU A 466 -51.80 -12.13 1.08
C LEU A 466 -51.17 -13.48 1.42
N PHE A 467 -50.91 -14.30 0.41
CA PHE A 467 -50.12 -15.53 0.57
C PHE A 467 -48.63 -15.20 0.44
N GLY A 468 -47.85 -15.40 1.48
CA GLY A 468 -46.43 -15.04 1.50
C GLY A 468 -45.85 -15.06 2.91
N ALA A 469 -44.67 -14.46 3.08
CA ALA A 469 -44.02 -14.36 4.41
C ALA A 469 -44.86 -13.57 5.44
N GLY A 470 -45.83 -12.77 5.00
CA GLY A 470 -46.80 -12.08 5.85
C GLY A 470 -47.89 -12.99 6.42
N THR A 471 -48.15 -14.15 5.83
CA THR A 471 -49.22 -15.05 6.28
C THR A 471 -48.90 -15.69 7.63
N THR A 472 -49.87 -15.67 8.54
CA THR A 472 -49.78 -16.42 9.81
C THR A 472 -50.40 -17.80 9.62
N LEU A 473 -49.60 -18.85 9.84
CA LEU A 473 -50.00 -20.25 9.76
C LEU A 473 -50.87 -20.65 10.98
N ALA A 474 -51.61 -21.76 10.90
CA ALA A 474 -52.43 -22.31 11.99
C ALA A 474 -51.65 -22.55 13.29
N ASN A 475 -50.34 -22.80 13.20
CA ASN A 475 -49.46 -22.97 14.35
C ASN A 475 -49.05 -21.65 15.04
N GLY A 476 -49.52 -20.51 14.53
CA GLY A 476 -49.24 -19.17 15.04
C GLY A 476 -47.91 -18.56 14.56
N LYS A 477 -47.13 -19.27 13.75
CA LYS A 477 -45.88 -18.76 13.15
C LYS A 477 -46.18 -18.11 11.80
N LYS A 478 -45.30 -17.21 11.35
CA LYS A 478 -45.31 -16.71 9.98
C LYS A 478 -44.84 -17.81 9.03
N ALA A 479 -45.41 -17.85 7.83
CA ALA A 479 -44.93 -18.69 6.75
C ALA A 479 -43.52 -18.24 6.31
N THR A 480 -42.72 -19.18 5.85
CA THR A 480 -41.38 -18.91 5.31
C THR A 480 -41.48 -18.33 3.90
N ASP A 481 -42.44 -18.83 3.12
CA ASP A 481 -42.72 -18.45 1.73
C ASP A 481 -44.22 -18.60 1.42
N GLY A 482 -44.64 -18.09 0.27
CA GLY A 482 -46.05 -18.15 -0.14
C GLY A 482 -46.57 -19.55 -0.46
N TYR A 483 -45.71 -20.48 -0.89
CA TYR A 483 -46.13 -21.87 -1.11
C TYR A 483 -46.39 -22.60 0.22
N GLU A 484 -45.63 -22.31 1.27
CA GLU A 484 -45.91 -22.81 2.62
C GLU A 484 -47.27 -22.30 3.12
N ALA A 485 -47.55 -21.01 2.91
CA ALA A 485 -48.85 -20.43 3.24
C ALA A 485 -50.01 -21.10 2.49
N MET A 486 -49.84 -21.40 1.19
CA MET A 486 -50.87 -22.06 0.38
C MET A 486 -51.06 -23.55 0.76
N ARG A 487 -50.00 -24.28 1.10
CA ARG A 487 -50.07 -25.69 1.53
C ARG A 487 -50.92 -25.94 2.77
N GLU A 488 -51.16 -24.92 3.60
CA GLU A 488 -52.08 -25.05 4.74
C GLU A 488 -53.55 -25.22 4.29
N LEU A 489 -53.88 -24.77 3.08
CA LEU A 489 -55.23 -24.83 2.52
C LEU A 489 -55.50 -26.12 1.73
N ASP A 490 -54.45 -26.91 1.45
CA ASP A 490 -54.55 -28.22 0.83
C ASP A 490 -55.03 -29.26 1.85
N THR A 491 -56.35 -29.43 1.89
CA THR A 491 -57.02 -30.28 2.87
C THR A 491 -56.98 -31.76 2.51
N ASN A 492 -56.74 -32.08 1.24
CA ASN A 492 -56.73 -33.45 0.73
C ASN A 492 -55.30 -34.02 0.56
N GLY A 493 -54.28 -33.16 0.56
CA GLY A 493 -52.86 -33.47 0.48
C GLY A 493 -52.37 -33.88 -0.91
N ASP A 494 -53.05 -33.49 -1.98
CA ASP A 494 -52.69 -33.85 -3.36
C ASP A 494 -51.66 -32.91 -4.00
N GLY A 495 -51.28 -31.83 -3.32
CA GLY A 495 -50.27 -30.87 -3.78
C GLY A 495 -50.83 -29.81 -4.73
N VAL A 496 -52.14 -29.69 -4.84
CA VAL A 496 -52.85 -28.71 -5.67
C VAL A 496 -53.96 -28.06 -4.83
N LEU A 497 -54.18 -26.76 -5.01
CA LEU A 497 -55.42 -26.12 -4.52
C LEU A 497 -56.46 -26.15 -5.63
N ASP A 498 -57.56 -26.85 -5.41
CA ASP A 498 -58.69 -26.92 -6.34
C ASP A 498 -60.05 -26.98 -5.62
N ALA A 499 -61.13 -27.25 -6.36
CA ALA A 499 -62.48 -27.31 -5.80
C ALA A 499 -62.69 -28.40 -4.73
N GLY A 500 -61.76 -29.34 -4.58
CA GLY A 500 -61.68 -30.30 -3.49
C GLY A 500 -61.31 -29.67 -2.15
N ASP A 501 -60.71 -28.47 -2.15
CA ASP A 501 -60.31 -27.76 -0.95
C ASP A 501 -61.35 -26.76 -0.49
N LYS A 502 -61.63 -26.79 0.81
CA LYS A 502 -62.68 -25.96 1.42
C LYS A 502 -62.47 -24.46 1.17
N ALA A 503 -61.21 -24.01 1.19
CA ALA A 503 -60.87 -22.59 1.08
C ALA A 503 -60.78 -22.09 -0.37
N PHE A 504 -60.81 -22.98 -1.38
CA PHE A 504 -60.58 -22.60 -2.78
C PHE A 504 -61.59 -21.57 -3.30
N GLY A 505 -62.87 -21.72 -2.94
CA GLY A 505 -63.92 -20.76 -3.31
C GLY A 505 -63.79 -19.38 -2.64
N ASP A 506 -63.04 -19.30 -1.54
CA ASP A 506 -62.83 -18.07 -0.78
C ASP A 506 -61.61 -17.28 -1.27
N LEU A 507 -60.73 -17.90 -2.06
CA LEU A 507 -59.56 -17.25 -2.65
C LEU A 507 -59.96 -16.14 -3.63
N ARG A 508 -59.15 -15.08 -3.65
CA ARG A 508 -59.32 -13.92 -4.51
C ARG A 508 -58.02 -13.64 -5.27
N VAL A 509 -58.17 -13.04 -6.45
CA VAL A 509 -57.09 -12.39 -7.18
C VAL A 509 -57.31 -10.89 -7.07
N TRP A 510 -56.32 -10.20 -6.51
CA TRP A 510 -56.28 -8.75 -6.43
C TRP A 510 -55.43 -8.20 -7.56
N VAL A 511 -56.06 -7.51 -8.50
CA VAL A 511 -55.36 -6.78 -9.57
C VAL A 511 -55.41 -5.30 -9.25
N ASP A 512 -54.31 -4.80 -8.69
CA ASP A 512 -54.09 -3.37 -8.45
C ASP A 512 -53.59 -2.72 -9.75
N ALA A 513 -54.53 -2.40 -10.65
CA ALA A 513 -54.20 -1.87 -11.97
C ALA A 513 -53.58 -0.46 -11.91
N ASN A 514 -53.85 0.28 -10.84
CA ASN A 514 -53.37 1.66 -10.68
C ASN A 514 -52.03 1.72 -9.88
N GLY A 515 -51.69 0.64 -9.18
CA GLY A 515 -50.45 0.47 -8.43
C GLY A 515 -50.35 1.33 -7.19
N ASP A 516 -51.46 1.63 -6.50
CA ASP A 516 -51.48 2.47 -5.29
C ASP A 516 -51.36 1.68 -3.99
N GLY A 517 -51.45 0.34 -4.05
CA GLY A 517 -51.33 -0.57 -2.91
C GLY A 517 -52.57 -0.60 -2.01
N VAL A 518 -53.71 -0.05 -2.43
CA VAL A 518 -54.94 -0.02 -1.64
C VAL A 518 -56.02 -0.85 -2.34
N SER A 519 -56.49 -1.91 -1.70
CA SER A 519 -57.54 -2.76 -2.28
C SER A 519 -58.89 -2.02 -2.38
N GLN A 520 -59.42 -1.94 -3.61
CA GLN A 520 -60.62 -1.18 -3.94
C GLN A 520 -61.74 -2.02 -4.57
N ASP A 521 -62.95 -1.49 -4.55
CA ASP A 521 -64.12 -2.13 -5.16
C ASP A 521 -63.89 -2.33 -6.67
N GLY A 522 -63.97 -3.58 -7.11
CA GLY A 522 -63.76 -3.97 -8.51
C GLY A 522 -62.36 -4.48 -8.86
N GLU A 523 -61.40 -4.39 -7.93
CA GLU A 523 -60.05 -4.94 -8.11
C GLU A 523 -59.93 -6.39 -7.62
N LEU A 524 -60.82 -6.79 -6.71
CA LEU A 524 -60.91 -8.15 -6.18
C LEU A 524 -61.88 -8.98 -7.02
N THR A 525 -61.40 -10.14 -7.44
CA THR A 525 -62.17 -11.11 -8.25
C THR A 525 -61.96 -12.50 -7.70
N SER A 526 -62.96 -13.37 -7.81
CA SER A 526 -62.82 -14.78 -7.42
C SER A 526 -61.99 -15.56 -8.44
N LEU A 527 -61.40 -16.69 -8.01
CA LEU A 527 -60.73 -17.61 -8.93
C LEU A 527 -61.66 -18.10 -10.05
N THR A 528 -62.93 -18.39 -9.71
CA THR A 528 -63.94 -18.85 -10.67
C THR A 528 -64.27 -17.80 -11.73
N GLU A 529 -64.35 -16.52 -11.37
CA GLU A 529 -64.57 -15.42 -12.34
C GLU A 529 -63.40 -15.27 -13.32
N ARG A 530 -62.18 -15.61 -12.88
CA ARG A 530 -60.99 -15.67 -13.75
C ARG A 530 -60.80 -17.02 -14.44
N GLY A 531 -61.72 -17.97 -14.23
CA GLY A 531 -61.65 -19.30 -14.81
C GLY A 531 -60.52 -20.17 -14.27
N ILE A 532 -59.89 -19.81 -13.16
CA ILE A 532 -58.82 -20.59 -12.53
C ILE A 532 -59.45 -21.80 -11.83
N VAL A 533 -58.98 -23.00 -12.18
CA VAL A 533 -59.53 -24.28 -11.67
C VAL A 533 -58.58 -25.00 -10.73
N SER A 534 -57.28 -24.76 -10.82
CA SER A 534 -56.30 -25.36 -9.92
C SER A 534 -55.02 -24.53 -9.82
N ILE A 535 -54.36 -24.56 -8.66
CA ILE A 535 -53.08 -23.89 -8.39
C ILE A 535 -52.10 -24.91 -7.82
N GLY A 536 -50.93 -25.09 -8.44
CA GLY A 536 -49.89 -26.00 -7.95
C GLY A 536 -49.17 -25.46 -6.72
N LEU A 537 -48.88 -26.34 -5.77
CA LEU A 537 -48.25 -26.00 -4.48
C LEU A 537 -46.75 -26.33 -4.41
N ASP A 538 -46.24 -27.01 -5.43
CA ASP A 538 -44.83 -27.34 -5.56
C ASP A 538 -44.11 -26.22 -6.32
N GLY A 539 -43.62 -25.24 -5.56
CA GLY A 539 -42.82 -24.14 -6.06
C GLY A 539 -41.40 -24.59 -6.42
N GLN A 540 -41.08 -24.54 -7.69
CA GLN A 540 -39.72 -24.80 -8.18
C GLN A 540 -38.92 -23.50 -8.17
N LYS A 541 -37.65 -23.58 -7.79
CA LYS A 541 -36.75 -22.42 -7.82
C LYS A 541 -36.74 -21.76 -9.20
N ASP A 542 -37.00 -20.46 -9.25
CA ASP A 542 -37.03 -19.66 -10.47
C ASP A 542 -35.79 -18.77 -10.55
N GLY A 543 -35.72 -17.79 -9.66
CA GLY A 543 -34.59 -16.88 -9.52
C GLY A 543 -34.61 -15.70 -10.49
N THR A 544 -35.72 -15.41 -11.18
CA THR A 544 -35.83 -14.28 -12.10
C THR A 544 -35.95 -12.94 -11.36
N ALA A 545 -35.20 -11.92 -11.77
CA ALA A 545 -35.33 -10.55 -11.25
C ALA A 545 -36.12 -9.67 -12.22
N ASN A 546 -37.07 -8.89 -11.72
CA ASN A 546 -37.91 -7.97 -12.50
C ASN A 546 -38.07 -6.64 -11.74
N ASN A 547 -37.74 -5.51 -12.37
CA ASN A 547 -37.97 -4.12 -11.91
C ASN A 547 -37.55 -3.71 -10.48
N GLY A 548 -36.82 -4.52 -9.73
CA GLY A 548 -36.68 -4.23 -8.30
C GLY A 548 -37.10 -5.38 -7.40
N ASN A 549 -37.54 -6.49 -7.96
CA ASN A 549 -38.16 -7.59 -7.25
C ASN A 549 -37.56 -8.89 -7.77
N PHE A 550 -37.72 -9.96 -7.00
CA PHE A 550 -37.09 -11.23 -7.28
C PHE A 550 -38.13 -12.36 -7.16
N VAL A 551 -38.37 -13.10 -8.23
CA VAL A 551 -39.21 -14.29 -8.22
C VAL A 551 -38.39 -15.46 -7.70
N GLY A 552 -38.64 -15.87 -6.45
CA GLY A 552 -37.82 -16.89 -5.79
C GLY A 552 -38.16 -18.31 -6.23
N ALA A 553 -39.46 -18.60 -6.29
CA ALA A 553 -39.98 -19.89 -6.74
C ALA A 553 -41.25 -19.71 -7.57
N SER A 554 -41.41 -20.55 -8.59
CA SER A 554 -42.55 -20.54 -9.50
C SER A 554 -43.12 -21.94 -9.66
N SER A 555 -44.43 -21.99 -9.87
CA SER A 555 -45.20 -23.18 -10.17
C SER A 555 -46.20 -22.81 -11.28
N SER A 556 -47.26 -23.59 -11.42
CA SER A 556 -48.29 -23.34 -12.41
C SER A 556 -49.69 -23.38 -11.83
N TYR A 557 -50.59 -22.59 -12.40
CA TYR A 557 -52.03 -22.74 -12.23
C TYR A 557 -52.68 -23.09 -13.57
N GLN A 558 -53.84 -23.74 -13.52
CA GLN A 558 -54.61 -24.10 -14.71
C GLN A 558 -55.94 -23.34 -14.74
N THR A 559 -56.37 -23.01 -15.94
CA THR A 559 -57.68 -22.42 -16.22
C THR A 559 -58.63 -23.45 -16.83
N ALA A 560 -59.93 -23.16 -16.82
CA ALA A 560 -60.99 -24.07 -17.25
C ALA A 560 -60.92 -24.46 -18.74
N ASP A 561 -60.18 -23.70 -19.55
CA ASP A 561 -59.87 -23.99 -20.94
C ASP A 561 -58.70 -25.00 -21.11
N GLY A 562 -58.07 -25.42 -20.01
CA GLY A 562 -56.92 -26.32 -19.97
C GLY A 562 -55.58 -25.63 -20.18
N SER A 563 -55.53 -24.29 -20.27
CA SER A 563 -54.29 -23.53 -20.35
C SER A 563 -53.56 -23.54 -19.01
N SER A 564 -52.23 -23.48 -19.06
CA SER A 564 -51.37 -23.44 -17.88
C SER A 564 -50.60 -22.12 -17.87
N HIS A 565 -50.60 -21.47 -16.71
CA HIS A 565 -50.04 -20.14 -16.47
C HIS A 565 -49.11 -20.16 -15.26
N THR A 566 -48.27 -19.15 -15.13
CA THR A 566 -47.28 -19.07 -14.04
C THR A 566 -47.87 -18.43 -12.78
N ILE A 567 -47.54 -19.00 -11.64
CA ILE A 567 -47.67 -18.34 -10.32
C ILE A 567 -46.30 -18.37 -9.65
N GLY A 568 -45.94 -17.29 -8.96
CA GLY A 568 -44.62 -17.16 -8.35
C GLY A 568 -44.62 -16.46 -7.00
N ASP A 569 -43.72 -16.88 -6.13
CA ASP A 569 -43.43 -16.25 -4.84
C ASP A 569 -42.44 -15.10 -5.07
N VAL A 570 -42.91 -13.85 -4.96
CA VAL A 570 -42.18 -12.67 -5.40
C VAL A 570 -41.68 -11.86 -4.22
N TYR A 571 -40.36 -11.78 -4.07
CA TYR A 571 -39.66 -11.01 -3.06
C TYR A 571 -39.62 -9.54 -3.48
N PHE A 572 -40.51 -8.73 -2.93
CA PHE A 572 -40.56 -7.30 -3.23
C PHE A 572 -39.46 -6.52 -2.54
N ALA A 573 -38.79 -5.61 -3.25
CA ALA A 573 -37.80 -4.75 -2.61
C ALA A 573 -38.45 -3.74 -1.69
N THR A 574 -38.01 -3.72 -0.44
CA THR A 574 -38.48 -2.77 0.57
C THR A 574 -37.41 -1.72 0.92
N SER A 575 -37.78 -0.74 1.75
CA SER A 575 -36.81 0.11 2.48
C SER A 575 -37.00 -0.06 3.98
N PRO A 576 -36.48 -1.12 4.61
CA PRO A 576 -36.64 -1.29 6.04
C PRO A 576 -35.85 -0.20 6.78
N LEU A 577 -36.42 0.35 7.86
CA LEU A 577 -35.78 1.37 8.70
C LEU A 577 -34.37 0.97 9.17
N GLN A 578 -34.13 -0.34 9.35
CA GLN A 578 -32.83 -0.91 9.74
C GLN A 578 -31.71 -0.68 8.73
N SER A 579 -32.02 -0.58 7.44
CA SER A 579 -31.03 -0.22 6.41
C SER A 579 -30.53 1.21 6.62
N GLY A 580 -31.45 2.15 6.87
CA GLY A 580 -31.12 3.53 7.23
C GLY A 580 -30.31 3.64 8.53
N VAL A 581 -30.65 2.85 9.56
CA VAL A 581 -29.90 2.82 10.84
C VAL A 581 -28.52 2.20 10.68
N SER A 582 -28.36 1.18 9.83
CA SER A 582 -27.07 0.54 9.56
C SER A 582 -26.16 1.44 8.72
N SER A 583 -26.70 2.07 7.67
CA SER A 583 -25.99 3.08 6.88
C SER A 583 -25.64 4.31 7.71
N MET A 584 -26.53 4.73 8.61
CA MET A 584 -26.25 5.82 9.55
C MET A 584 -25.19 5.43 10.57
N LYS A 585 -25.23 4.21 11.14
CA LYS A 585 -24.15 3.68 11.99
C LYS A 585 -22.82 3.63 11.25
N GLN A 586 -22.80 3.20 9.98
CA GLN A 586 -21.59 3.15 9.16
C GLN A 586 -21.08 4.55 8.84
N ALA A 587 -21.95 5.50 8.50
CA ALA A 587 -21.60 6.90 8.28
C ALA A 587 -21.08 7.58 9.55
N MET A 588 -21.64 7.24 10.72
CA MET A 588 -21.17 7.71 12.02
C MET A 588 -19.83 7.06 12.41
N ALA A 589 -19.63 5.78 12.11
CA ALA A 589 -18.38 5.08 12.36
C ALA A 589 -17.25 5.59 11.45
N SER A 590 -17.54 5.89 10.19
CA SER A 590 -16.57 6.51 9.27
C SER A 590 -16.24 7.95 9.66
N PHE A 591 -17.22 8.70 10.20
CA PHE A 591 -16.97 10.03 10.74
C PHE A 591 -16.09 10.02 12.01
N GLY A 592 -16.16 8.96 12.82
CA GLY A 592 -15.26 8.74 13.96
C GLY A 592 -13.84 8.32 13.55
N ALA A 593 -13.71 7.55 12.48
CA ALA A 593 -12.43 7.00 12.02
C ALA A 593 -11.48 8.05 11.40
N GLU A 594 -11.99 9.17 10.87
CA GLU A 594 -11.12 10.25 10.34
C GLU A 594 -10.37 11.05 11.42
N THR A 595 -10.55 10.75 12.71
CA THR A 595 -9.77 11.37 13.79
C THR A 595 -8.55 10.54 14.23
N GLY A 596 -8.30 9.40 13.58
CA GLY A 596 -7.25 8.44 13.96
C GLY A 596 -6.04 8.38 13.03
N SER A 597 -5.30 9.48 12.81
CA SER A 597 -3.91 9.38 12.32
C SER A 597 -3.04 10.59 12.72
N THR A 598 -2.17 10.32 13.70
CA THR A 598 -0.95 11.00 14.19
C THR A 598 -0.72 12.51 14.00
N ALA A 599 -0.63 13.19 15.14
CA ALA A 599 0.38 14.21 15.49
C ALA A 599 0.68 15.30 14.44
N VAL A 600 -0.19 16.30 14.36
CA VAL A 600 0.22 17.66 14.01
C VAL A 600 0.61 18.38 15.30
N THR A 601 1.89 18.73 15.42
CA THR A 601 2.41 19.67 16.40
C THR A 601 1.62 20.97 16.37
N THR A 602 0.95 21.29 17.49
CA THR A 602 0.64 22.65 17.96
C THR A 602 0.43 23.72 16.87
N ALA A 603 -0.68 23.62 16.14
CA ALA A 603 -1.36 24.81 15.63
C ALA A 603 -2.68 24.95 16.39
N LYS A 604 -2.70 25.86 17.37
CA LYS A 604 -3.94 26.35 17.98
C LYS A 604 -4.85 26.82 16.86
N LEU A 605 -5.91 26.07 16.58
CA LEU A 605 -7.08 26.60 15.88
C LEU A 605 -7.83 27.43 16.90
N ASP A 606 -7.60 28.74 16.87
CA ASP A 606 -8.26 29.72 17.71
C ASP A 606 -9.72 29.85 17.23
N VAL A 607 -10.59 28.99 17.76
CA VAL A 607 -12.04 29.15 17.61
C VAL A 607 -12.49 30.07 18.72
N VAL A 608 -12.75 31.31 18.32
CA VAL A 608 -13.40 32.36 19.08
C VAL A 608 -14.64 31.82 19.80
N ASP A 609 -14.61 31.97 21.12
CA ASP A 609 -15.70 32.06 22.09
C ASP A 609 -17.13 32.05 21.52
N SER A 610 -17.84 30.93 21.69
CA SER A 610 -19.27 30.91 22.06
C SER A 610 -19.74 29.49 22.46
N GLY A 611 -19.35 29.05 23.65
CA GLY A 611 -20.17 28.28 24.60
C GLY A 611 -21.15 27.17 24.18
N LYS A 612 -20.95 26.41 23.09
CA LYS A 612 -21.75 25.21 22.80
C LYS A 612 -20.84 23.98 22.65
N THR A 613 -20.82 23.14 23.68
CA THR A 613 -20.04 21.90 23.74
C THR A 613 -20.64 20.83 22.81
N LEU A 614 -19.84 19.80 22.46
CA LEU A 614 -20.26 18.61 21.69
C LEU A 614 -21.60 17.98 22.17
N GLY A 615 -21.92 18.13 23.46
CA GLY A 615 -23.18 17.66 24.04
C GLY A 615 -24.43 18.39 23.51
N ALA A 616 -24.31 19.67 23.11
CA ALA A 616 -25.41 20.41 22.49
C ALA A 616 -25.70 19.90 21.07
N SER A 617 -24.67 19.52 20.31
CA SER A 617 -24.83 18.95 18.96
C SER A 617 -25.45 17.55 19.01
N ALA A 618 -25.07 16.72 19.99
CA ALA A 618 -25.70 15.41 20.22
C ALA A 618 -27.15 15.54 20.71
N GLY A 619 -27.44 16.55 21.55
CA GLY A 619 -28.79 16.86 22.02
C GLY A 619 -29.72 17.32 20.89
N MET A 620 -29.26 18.21 20.02
CA MET A 620 -30.03 18.67 18.85
C MET A 620 -30.30 17.54 17.84
N LEU A 621 -29.37 16.62 17.66
CA LEU A 621 -29.57 15.45 16.82
C LEU A 621 -30.60 14.48 17.44
N ALA A 622 -30.53 14.25 18.75
CA ALA A 622 -31.51 13.43 19.47
C ALA A 622 -32.91 14.07 19.53
N ASP A 623 -33.01 15.40 19.56
CA ASP A 623 -34.27 16.13 19.46
C ASP A 623 -34.82 16.12 18.03
N ALA A 624 -33.97 16.28 17.00
CA ALA A 624 -34.37 16.17 15.60
C ALA A 624 -34.87 14.76 15.26
N MET A 625 -34.22 13.71 15.80
CA MET A 625 -34.67 12.32 15.67
C MET A 625 -36.00 12.07 16.39
N ARG A 626 -36.22 12.68 17.57
CA ARG A 626 -37.49 12.58 18.30
C ARG A 626 -38.64 13.33 17.60
N GLN A 627 -38.36 14.49 17.02
CA GLN A 627 -39.34 15.27 16.27
C GLN A 627 -39.70 14.62 14.92
N PHE A 628 -38.75 13.94 14.28
CA PHE A 628 -39.01 13.16 13.07
C PHE A 628 -39.87 11.91 13.33
N ASN A 629 -39.69 11.28 14.50
CA ASN A 629 -40.47 10.09 14.89
C ASN A 629 -41.90 10.43 15.35
N ALA A 630 -42.15 11.67 15.77
CA ALA A 630 -43.47 12.18 16.13
C ALA A 630 -44.09 12.89 14.92
N GLY A 631 -44.50 12.11 13.90
CA GLY A 631 -44.93 12.63 12.59
C GLY A 631 -45.85 13.86 12.65
N SER A 632 -45.29 15.05 12.39
CA SER A 632 -46.01 16.24 11.94
C SER A 632 -45.06 17.40 11.59
N ALA A 633 -45.28 17.96 10.39
CA ALA A 633 -44.85 19.26 9.87
C ALA A 633 -43.45 19.44 9.23
N SER A 634 -43.51 20.06 8.04
CA SER A 634 -42.44 20.47 7.12
C SER A 634 -41.37 21.39 7.76
N PRO A 635 -40.08 21.26 7.38
CA PRO A 635 -38.94 21.98 8.01
C PRO A 635 -38.84 23.46 7.63
N ALA A 636 -39.89 24.09 7.10
CA ALA A 636 -39.86 25.49 6.65
C ALA A 636 -40.09 26.55 7.76
N SER A 637 -40.40 26.15 9.00
CA SER A 637 -40.89 27.10 10.02
C SER A 637 -39.92 27.41 11.17
N ALA A 638 -38.67 26.93 11.12
CA ALA A 638 -37.71 27.09 12.21
C ALA A 638 -36.35 27.69 11.78
N MET A 639 -36.33 28.53 10.73
CA MET A 639 -35.15 29.37 10.46
C MET A 639 -35.37 30.74 11.08
N SER A 640 -34.50 31.12 12.02
CA SER A 640 -34.44 32.51 12.48
C SER A 640 -34.08 33.43 11.31
N ASP A 641 -34.61 34.66 11.30
CA ASP A 641 -34.41 35.66 10.24
C ASP A 641 -32.94 35.85 9.81
N THR A 642 -31.99 35.54 10.70
CA THR A 642 -30.56 35.62 10.47
C THR A 642 -30.04 34.58 9.45
N ASP A 643 -30.64 33.40 9.39
CA ASP A 643 -30.19 32.30 8.50
C ASP A 643 -30.85 32.38 7.12
N ALA A 644 -32.05 32.95 7.04
CA ALA A 644 -32.69 33.32 5.77
C ALA A 644 -31.90 34.40 5.02
N LEU A 645 -31.24 35.32 5.75
CA LEU A 645 -30.35 36.33 5.18
C LEU A 645 -29.04 35.75 4.64
N LYS A 646 -28.48 34.73 5.30
CA LYS A 646 -27.26 34.05 4.83
C LYS A 646 -27.51 33.19 3.59
N LEU A 647 -28.68 32.55 3.50
CA LEU A 647 -29.06 31.76 2.33
C LEU A 647 -29.35 32.64 1.10
N LYS A 648 -29.92 33.84 1.28
CA LYS A 648 -30.07 34.84 0.21
C LYS A 648 -28.73 35.40 -0.29
N ALA A 649 -27.71 35.49 0.57
CA ALA A 649 -26.37 35.94 0.17
C ALA A 649 -25.58 34.88 -0.65
N LEU A 650 -25.95 33.60 -0.54
CA LEU A 650 -25.34 32.50 -1.29
C LEU A 650 -26.04 32.18 -2.62
N GLN A 651 -27.22 32.76 -2.89
CA GLN A 651 -28.04 32.48 -4.08
C GLN A 651 -28.04 33.60 -5.14
N SER A 652 -27.31 34.72 -4.96
CA SER A 652 -27.16 35.73 -6.01
C SER A 652 -26.01 35.38 -6.96
N SER A 653 -26.35 34.66 -8.02
CA SER A 653 -25.48 34.31 -9.13
C SER A 653 -25.07 35.53 -9.98
N GLY A 654 -23.79 35.61 -10.38
CA GLY A 654 -23.43 36.12 -11.72
C GLY A 654 -22.59 37.41 -11.82
N SER A 655 -21.34 37.23 -12.26
CA SER A 655 -20.68 37.96 -13.36
C SER A 655 -19.76 39.17 -13.09
N HIS A 656 -18.53 39.03 -13.61
CA HIS A 656 -17.48 40.02 -13.93
C HIS A 656 -16.69 40.61 -12.75
N GLY A 657 -15.36 40.76 -12.73
CA GLY A 657 -14.28 40.55 -13.70
C GLY A 657 -13.00 41.23 -13.16
N ILE A 658 -11.85 40.58 -13.37
CA ILE A 658 -10.52 41.12 -13.73
C ILE A 658 -10.09 42.55 -13.25
N LEU A 659 -8.88 42.59 -12.66
CA LEU A 659 -7.88 43.69 -12.50
C LEU A 659 -7.89 44.60 -11.26
N ALA A 660 -6.73 44.53 -10.56
CA ALA A 660 -5.81 45.63 -10.20
C ALA A 660 -5.57 45.83 -8.69
N ALA A 661 -4.33 45.56 -8.29
CA ALA A 661 -3.70 46.11 -7.09
C ALA A 661 -2.59 47.09 -7.53
N PRO A 662 -2.53 48.31 -6.96
CA PRO A 662 -1.29 49.08 -6.93
C PRO A 662 -0.78 49.30 -5.50
N GLY A 663 0.55 49.16 -5.34
CA GLY A 663 1.36 49.67 -4.21
C GLY A 663 1.31 48.80 -2.94
N LYS A 664 2.41 48.37 -2.34
CA LYS A 664 3.83 48.74 -2.43
C LYS A 664 4.69 47.53 -2.08
#